data_AF-A0A8S1VDA6-F1
#
_entry.id   AF-A0A8S1VDA6-F1
#
_cell.length_a   1.000
_cell.length_b   1.000
_cell.length_c   1.000
_cell.angle_alpha   90.00
_cell.angle_beta   90.00
_cell.angle_gamma   90.00
#
_symmetry.space_group_name_H-M   'P 1'
#
loop_
_entity.id
_entity.type
_entity.pdbx_description
1 polymer ?
#
loop_
_entity_poly.entity_id
_entity_poly.type
_entity_poly.pdbx_seq_one_letter_code
_entity_poly.pdbx_strand_id
1 'polypeptide(L)'
;MHITPISLLNFDQTKLRDPIINSPRSIEACRRQGIRPEQLVMKSLNELKREKNLNLDEQGWKIFLQHEEDKRQARVSVVIAEREEIIQQQKDEYEDEKFERSDQEMERKRMEMNKNRRQKQMQKALNEEIKTQELQQLIRKKDLELKERQEEQRYELEQRRKDKKIDEQFKKQQIEYQDQQRKQKQFAEQDRLKYETSHKTTPLQKILQEKELKKQKNKRDKQLKKAQLEREEKERVHQQMLEQLYEAKLLKMEQREARRQVLLEEEKELRQQLIQEKQEEANYRRDENKRRALHQQNQVYLNFQQKQLVAEEKLIAKQKEIEQMNKEQDMKREFQKLKRQEMQKKNTEQQDKRKEDLINKFKAIDDRFRINEQERELTLHQRRQLQEERENYRQQLLLKNEQELEKKCEKISMQREAKELQALKVLKERDEMIKEKHLKELLKKQEQEEAQERMIRLRDFERDQLKKKVEEKSQRRDQLIKEKIASEKQKQEFKKAQIMEKEQLKKDLAELLKEQQQLEPKHPSVQQKKRPESAPSKNKGEKDQQHKNKPIVMAPFDIMTKEKQIQELKMKQNHELLNLLQEEENKELERQKLLKQVDDPIERMRLEKILEFERAQTQDRVALLDHKHQKELEKFE
;
A
#
# COMPACT_ATOMS: atom_id res chain seq x y z
N MET A 1 -16.68 -29.36 -79.92
CA MET A 1 -15.39 -29.88 -80.44
C MET A 1 -14.37 -28.76 -80.35
N HIS A 2 -13.36 -28.85 -79.50
CA HIS A 2 -12.30 -27.85 -79.46
C HIS A 2 -11.41 -28.05 -80.70
N ILE A 3 -11.51 -27.15 -81.68
CA ILE A 3 -10.60 -27.12 -82.82
C ILE A 3 -9.24 -26.71 -82.25
N THR A 4 -8.29 -27.65 -82.18
CA THR A 4 -6.92 -27.34 -81.80
C THR A 4 -6.36 -26.34 -82.82
N PRO A 5 -5.89 -25.16 -82.38
CA PRO A 5 -5.37 -24.18 -83.31
C PRO A 5 -4.10 -24.74 -83.99
N ILE A 6 -4.13 -24.76 -85.31
CA ILE A 6 -3.00 -25.07 -86.18
C ILE A 6 -2.02 -23.90 -86.07
N SER A 7 -0.89 -24.20 -85.44
CA SER A 7 0.24 -23.27 -85.28
C SER A 7 1.34 -23.60 -86.28
N LEU A 8 2.28 -22.68 -86.46
CA LEU A 8 3.47 -22.88 -87.30
C LEU A 8 4.31 -24.12 -86.93
N LEU A 9 4.22 -24.59 -85.68
CA LEU A 9 4.94 -25.77 -85.20
C LEU A 9 4.21 -27.08 -85.50
N ASN A 10 2.89 -27.03 -85.68
CA ASN A 10 2.04 -28.19 -85.92
C ASN A 10 1.47 -28.21 -87.35
N PHE A 11 1.94 -27.31 -88.20
CA PHE A 11 1.55 -27.17 -89.59
C PHE A 11 2.30 -28.19 -90.45
N ASP A 12 1.58 -29.07 -91.15
CA ASP A 12 2.19 -30.05 -92.04
C ASP A 12 2.57 -29.39 -93.36
N GLN A 13 3.86 -29.05 -93.46
CA GLN A 13 4.41 -28.32 -94.59
C GLN A 13 4.34 -29.09 -95.91
N THR A 14 4.11 -30.41 -95.87
CA THR A 14 4.14 -31.29 -97.04
C THR A 14 2.77 -31.43 -97.71
N LYS A 15 1.69 -30.97 -97.08
CA LYS A 15 0.35 -31.10 -97.61
C LYS A 15 -0.03 -29.89 -98.45
N LEU A 16 -0.43 -30.17 -99.68
CA LEU A 16 -0.82 -29.20 -100.71
C LEU A 16 -2.07 -28.35 -100.35
N ARG A 17 -2.86 -28.73 -99.33
CA ARG A 17 -4.11 -28.05 -98.94
C ARG A 17 -4.46 -28.18 -97.44
N ASP A 18 -3.49 -28.01 -96.56
CA ASP A 18 -3.80 -27.99 -95.12
C ASP A 18 -4.44 -26.65 -94.68
N PRO A 19 -5.23 -26.65 -93.59
CA PRO A 19 -6.03 -25.49 -93.20
C PRO A 19 -5.17 -24.30 -92.82
N ILE A 20 -5.70 -23.09 -93.07
CA ILE A 20 -5.05 -21.82 -92.77
C ILE A 20 -4.63 -21.78 -91.30
N ILE A 21 -3.37 -21.43 -91.07
CA ILE A 21 -2.79 -21.21 -89.74
C ILE A 21 -3.73 -20.29 -88.95
N ASN A 22 -4.31 -20.82 -87.86
CA ASN A 22 -5.34 -20.12 -87.08
C ASN A 22 -4.90 -19.83 -85.64
N SER A 23 -3.66 -20.20 -85.26
CA SER A 23 -3.09 -19.83 -83.97
C SER A 23 -2.88 -18.31 -83.90
N PRO A 24 -3.46 -17.59 -82.91
CA PRO A 24 -3.34 -16.13 -82.80
C PRO A 24 -1.89 -15.65 -82.83
N ARG A 25 -1.00 -16.33 -82.10
CA ARG A 25 0.44 -16.02 -82.06
C ARG A 25 1.13 -16.23 -83.40
N SER A 26 0.74 -17.27 -84.14
CA SER A 26 1.29 -17.53 -85.47
C SER A 26 0.78 -16.52 -86.51
N ILE A 27 -0.50 -16.10 -86.41
CA ILE A 27 -1.05 -15.04 -87.26
C ILE A 27 -0.37 -13.71 -86.96
N GLU A 28 -0.15 -13.41 -85.68
CA GLU A 28 0.56 -12.19 -85.26
C GLU A 28 2.01 -12.18 -85.79
N ALA A 29 2.73 -13.30 -85.69
CA ALA A 29 4.06 -13.44 -86.27
C ALA A 29 4.06 -13.21 -87.80
N CYS A 30 3.09 -13.78 -88.51
CA CYS A 30 2.91 -13.54 -89.94
C CYS A 30 2.70 -12.05 -90.24
N ARG A 31 1.84 -11.38 -89.45
CA ARG A 31 1.54 -9.95 -89.59
C ARG A 31 2.76 -9.09 -89.33
N ARG A 32 3.55 -9.34 -88.28
CA ARG A 32 4.77 -8.58 -87.95
C ARG A 32 5.82 -8.64 -89.06
N GLN A 33 5.95 -9.82 -89.68
CA GLN A 33 6.90 -10.06 -90.77
C GLN A 33 6.35 -9.68 -92.16
N GLY A 34 5.11 -9.19 -92.26
CA GLY A 34 4.47 -8.84 -93.53
C GLY A 34 4.23 -10.02 -94.48
N ILE A 35 4.24 -11.25 -93.95
CA ILE A 35 4.06 -12.50 -94.72
C ILE A 35 2.60 -12.92 -94.57
N ARG A 36 1.94 -13.22 -95.70
CA ARG A 36 0.56 -13.74 -95.65
C ARG A 36 0.58 -15.24 -95.34
N PRO A 37 -0.35 -15.76 -94.51
CA PRO A 37 -0.39 -17.19 -94.19
C PRO A 37 -0.40 -18.11 -95.42
N GLU A 38 -1.05 -17.69 -96.51
CA GLU A 38 -1.12 -18.44 -97.77
C GLU A 38 0.25 -18.59 -98.45
N GLN A 39 1.20 -17.70 -98.17
CA GLN A 39 2.57 -17.76 -98.71
C GLN A 39 3.44 -18.83 -98.03
N LEU A 40 2.97 -19.40 -96.91
CA LEU A 40 3.67 -20.45 -96.17
C LEU A 40 3.25 -21.87 -96.62
N VAL A 41 2.16 -21.97 -97.40
CA VAL A 41 1.61 -23.22 -97.94
C VAL A 41 2.36 -23.62 -99.21
N MET A 42 2.67 -24.91 -99.34
CA MET A 42 3.33 -25.47 -100.52
C MET A 42 2.38 -25.43 -101.73
N LYS A 43 2.85 -24.89 -102.86
CA LYS A 43 2.08 -24.81 -104.10
C LYS A 43 2.43 -25.97 -105.03
N SER A 44 1.42 -26.52 -105.70
CA SER A 44 1.68 -27.49 -106.79
C SER A 44 2.24 -26.80 -108.03
N LEU A 45 2.95 -27.58 -108.85
CA LEU A 45 3.40 -27.15 -110.18
C LEU A 45 2.23 -26.68 -111.07
N ASN A 46 1.05 -27.29 -110.93
CA ASN A 46 -0.16 -26.90 -111.66
C ASN A 46 -0.71 -25.54 -111.21
N GLU A 47 -0.62 -25.20 -109.92
CA GLU A 47 -1.05 -23.90 -109.39
C GLU A 47 -0.09 -22.79 -109.80
N LEU A 48 1.23 -23.03 -109.74
CA LEU A 48 2.22 -22.06 -110.22
C LEU A 48 2.07 -21.77 -111.71
N LYS A 49 1.79 -22.78 -112.54
CA LYS A 49 1.47 -22.61 -113.97
C LYS A 49 0.22 -21.77 -114.23
N ARG A 50 -0.78 -21.84 -113.34
CA ARG A 50 -2.00 -21.02 -113.44
C ARG A 50 -1.79 -19.59 -112.97
N GLU A 51 -0.96 -19.39 -111.96
CA GLU A 51 -0.67 -18.05 -111.40
C GLU A 51 0.31 -17.25 -112.27
N LYS A 52 1.22 -17.93 -112.95
CA LYS A 52 2.30 -17.32 -113.74
C LYS A 52 2.16 -17.72 -115.20
N ASN A 53 1.81 -16.75 -116.06
CA ASN A 53 1.78 -16.91 -117.51
C ASN A 53 3.20 -16.85 -118.11
N LEU A 54 4.07 -17.76 -117.68
CA LEU A 54 5.45 -17.87 -118.17
C LEU A 54 5.55 -19.07 -119.12
N ASN A 55 6.11 -18.86 -120.31
CA ASN A 55 6.38 -19.95 -121.27
C ASN A 55 7.75 -20.58 -120.97
N LEU A 56 7.82 -21.35 -119.88
CA LEU A 56 9.01 -22.12 -119.49
C LEU A 56 8.91 -23.56 -119.99
N ASP A 57 10.06 -24.15 -120.29
CA ASP A 57 10.21 -25.59 -120.55
C ASP A 57 10.06 -26.41 -119.26
N GLU A 58 10.01 -27.74 -119.36
CA GLU A 58 9.79 -28.60 -118.20
C GLU A 58 10.90 -28.44 -117.14
N GLN A 59 12.16 -28.25 -117.58
CA GLN A 59 13.28 -28.00 -116.68
C GLN A 59 13.16 -26.63 -116.02
N GLY A 60 12.79 -25.58 -116.77
CA GLY A 60 12.53 -24.24 -116.23
C GLY A 60 11.44 -24.24 -115.15
N TRP A 61 10.36 -25.02 -115.31
CA TRP A 61 9.33 -25.17 -114.29
C TRP A 61 9.81 -25.89 -113.02
N LYS A 62 10.71 -26.88 -113.14
CA LYS A 62 11.31 -27.56 -111.98
C LYS A 62 12.20 -26.61 -111.18
N ILE A 63 13.05 -25.83 -111.86
CA ILE A 63 13.90 -24.81 -111.24
C ILE A 63 13.05 -23.73 -110.57
N PHE A 64 11.99 -23.27 -111.23
CA PHE A 64 11.09 -22.26 -110.68
C PHE A 64 10.32 -22.75 -109.45
N LEU A 65 9.83 -24.00 -109.47
CA LEU A 65 9.18 -24.63 -108.32
C LEU A 65 10.15 -24.74 -107.13
N GLN A 66 11.39 -25.16 -107.37
CA GLN A 66 12.42 -25.24 -106.33
C GLN A 66 12.69 -23.85 -105.72
N HIS A 67 12.84 -22.82 -106.54
CA HIS A 67 13.07 -21.45 -106.06
C HIS A 67 11.91 -20.90 -105.21
N GLU A 68 10.66 -21.19 -105.60
CA GLU A 68 9.50 -20.80 -104.79
C GLU A 68 9.41 -21.60 -103.49
N GLU A 69 9.82 -22.86 -103.49
CA GLU A 69 9.91 -23.68 -102.28
C GLU A 69 11.01 -23.18 -101.33
N ASP A 70 12.18 -22.80 -101.85
CA ASP A 70 13.27 -22.23 -101.05
C ASP A 70 12.83 -20.90 -100.40
N LYS A 71 12.14 -20.03 -101.16
CA LYS A 71 11.54 -18.80 -100.61
C LYS A 71 10.48 -19.09 -99.55
N ARG A 72 9.66 -20.11 -99.74
CA ARG A 72 8.65 -20.53 -98.77
C ARG A 72 9.31 -20.98 -97.48
N GLN A 73 10.35 -21.83 -97.55
CA GLN A 73 11.09 -22.30 -96.38
C GLN A 73 11.76 -21.15 -95.62
N ALA A 74 12.37 -20.20 -96.34
CA ALA A 74 12.93 -19.00 -95.73
C ALA A 74 11.86 -18.19 -94.97
N ARG A 75 10.68 -17.98 -95.58
CA ARG A 75 9.55 -17.32 -94.92
C ARG A 75 9.05 -18.08 -93.69
N VAL A 76 8.91 -19.40 -93.77
CA VAL A 76 8.50 -20.22 -92.62
C VAL A 76 9.47 -20.08 -91.47
N SER A 77 10.77 -20.14 -91.73
CA SER A 77 11.82 -20.00 -90.70
C SER A 77 11.74 -18.64 -89.99
N VAL A 78 11.62 -17.55 -90.75
CA VAL A 78 11.50 -16.18 -90.21
C VAL A 78 10.26 -16.03 -89.31
N VAL A 79 9.11 -16.54 -89.76
CA VAL A 79 7.87 -16.42 -88.98
C VAL A 79 7.89 -17.32 -87.73
N ILE A 80 8.56 -18.47 -87.77
CA ILE A 80 8.76 -19.31 -86.57
C ILE A 80 9.58 -18.55 -85.52
N ALA A 81 10.69 -17.93 -85.91
CA ALA A 81 11.53 -17.16 -85.00
C ALA A 81 10.75 -16.00 -84.36
N GLU A 82 10.00 -15.22 -85.16
CA GLU A 82 9.15 -14.13 -84.65
C GLU A 82 8.09 -14.63 -83.65
N ARG A 83 7.49 -15.80 -83.91
CA ARG A 83 6.52 -16.39 -82.99
C ARG A 83 7.14 -16.73 -81.64
N GLU A 84 8.37 -17.22 -81.63
CA GLU A 84 9.10 -17.51 -80.39
C GLU A 84 9.37 -16.23 -79.60
N GLU A 85 9.72 -15.14 -80.28
CA GLU A 85 9.90 -13.83 -79.67
C GLU A 85 8.61 -13.30 -79.02
N ILE A 86 7.46 -13.41 -79.71
CA ILE A 86 6.15 -13.04 -79.15
C ILE A 86 5.84 -13.85 -77.88
N ILE A 87 6.17 -15.14 -77.86
CA ILE A 87 5.95 -15.98 -76.68
C ILE A 87 6.84 -15.54 -75.52
N GLN A 88 8.08 -15.13 -75.80
CA GLN A 88 9.00 -14.69 -74.77
C GLN A 88 8.58 -13.33 -74.19
N GLN A 89 8.21 -12.36 -75.03
CA GLN A 89 7.69 -11.06 -74.60
C GLN A 89 6.49 -11.22 -73.64
N GLN A 90 5.53 -12.09 -73.98
CA GLN A 90 4.36 -12.36 -73.13
C GLN A 90 4.70 -13.05 -71.80
N LYS A 91 5.81 -13.80 -71.72
CA LYS A 91 6.25 -14.41 -70.46
C LYS A 91 6.87 -13.37 -69.54
N ASP A 92 7.67 -12.47 -70.09
CA ASP A 92 8.37 -11.45 -69.33
C ASP A 92 7.36 -10.44 -68.73
N GLU A 93 6.34 -10.03 -69.51
CA GLU A 93 5.23 -9.18 -69.00
C GLU A 93 4.45 -9.84 -67.84
N TYR A 94 4.26 -11.16 -67.88
CA TYR A 94 3.51 -11.88 -66.85
C TYR A 94 4.30 -12.06 -65.55
N GLU A 95 5.63 -12.18 -65.61
CA GLU A 95 6.47 -12.22 -64.41
C GLU A 95 6.59 -10.84 -63.75
N ASP A 96 6.59 -9.75 -64.52
CA ASP A 96 6.57 -8.38 -64.00
C ASP A 96 5.26 -8.06 -63.25
N GLU A 97 4.10 -8.43 -63.80
CA GLU A 97 2.80 -8.27 -63.11
C GLU A 97 2.70 -9.07 -61.80
N LYS A 98 3.38 -10.21 -61.72
CA LYS A 98 3.40 -11.07 -60.54
C LYS A 98 4.29 -10.48 -59.44
N PHE A 99 5.35 -9.77 -59.82
CA PHE A 99 6.22 -9.07 -58.88
C PHE A 99 5.51 -7.86 -58.24
N GLU A 100 4.79 -7.06 -59.03
CA GLU A 100 4.05 -5.89 -58.52
C GLU A 100 2.95 -6.25 -57.51
N ARG A 101 2.24 -7.37 -57.72
CA ARG A 101 1.20 -7.82 -56.76
C ARG A 101 1.77 -8.26 -55.41
N SER A 102 3.01 -8.76 -55.37
CA SER A 102 3.67 -9.16 -54.12
C SER A 102 4.09 -7.94 -53.28
N ASP A 103 4.53 -6.86 -53.93
CA ASP A 103 4.98 -5.65 -53.24
C ASP A 103 3.80 -4.87 -52.64
N GLN A 104 2.68 -4.81 -53.35
CA GLN A 104 1.45 -4.19 -52.83
C GLN A 104 0.90 -4.91 -51.57
N GLU A 105 1.05 -6.24 -51.48
CA GLU A 105 0.60 -6.98 -50.30
C GLU A 105 1.53 -6.75 -49.09
N MET A 106 2.84 -6.66 -49.33
CA MET A 106 3.83 -6.31 -48.29
C MET A 106 3.61 -4.89 -47.76
N GLU A 107 3.26 -3.95 -48.63
CA GLU A 107 2.99 -2.57 -48.25
C GLU A 107 1.69 -2.43 -47.43
N ARG A 108 0.63 -3.17 -47.78
CA ARG A 108 -0.59 -3.25 -46.96
C ARG A 108 -0.30 -3.77 -45.55
N LYS A 109 0.50 -4.82 -45.41
CA LYS A 109 0.91 -5.36 -44.09
C LYS A 109 1.72 -4.35 -43.27
N ARG A 110 2.59 -3.56 -43.91
CA ARG A 110 3.34 -2.47 -43.24
C ARG A 110 2.41 -1.36 -42.75
N MET A 111 1.44 -0.95 -43.56
CA MET A 111 0.45 0.07 -43.19
C MET A 111 -0.44 -0.38 -42.03
N GLU A 112 -0.86 -1.64 -42.01
CA GLU A 112 -1.64 -2.22 -40.93
C GLU A 112 -0.85 -2.33 -39.62
N MET A 113 0.42 -2.73 -39.69
CA MET A 113 1.32 -2.74 -38.53
C MET A 113 1.52 -1.33 -37.94
N ASN A 114 1.66 -0.31 -38.80
CA ASN A 114 1.76 1.08 -38.39
C ASN A 114 0.46 1.61 -37.74
N LYS A 115 -0.71 1.24 -38.28
CA LYS A 115 -2.01 1.60 -37.69
C LYS A 115 -2.16 0.99 -36.28
N ASN A 116 -1.79 -0.28 -36.12
CA ASN A 116 -1.81 -0.96 -34.82
C ASN A 116 -0.80 -0.34 -33.83
N ARG A 117 0.38 0.09 -34.31
CA ARG A 117 1.36 0.79 -33.48
C ARG A 117 0.82 2.14 -32.98
N ARG A 118 0.15 2.92 -33.84
CA ARG A 118 -0.48 4.19 -33.47
C ARG A 118 -1.64 4.00 -32.48
N GLN A 119 -2.50 3.00 -32.68
CA GLN A 119 -3.56 2.68 -31.71
C GLN A 119 -2.99 2.31 -30.34
N LYS A 120 -1.95 1.47 -30.28
CA LYS A 120 -1.28 1.14 -29.01
C LYS A 120 -0.65 2.36 -28.33
N GLN A 121 -0.12 3.32 -29.10
CA GLN A 121 0.41 4.57 -28.55
C GLN A 121 -0.71 5.46 -27.99
N MET A 122 -1.83 5.62 -28.71
CA MET A 122 -3.01 6.33 -28.19
C MET A 122 -3.54 5.69 -26.91
N GLN A 123 -3.64 4.36 -26.86
CA GLN A 123 -4.11 3.66 -25.67
C GLN A 123 -3.18 3.88 -24.46
N LYS A 124 -1.86 3.92 -24.70
CA LYS A 124 -0.88 4.24 -23.66
C LYS A 124 -1.03 5.68 -23.17
N ALA A 125 -1.16 6.64 -24.08
CA ALA A 125 -1.37 8.04 -23.73
C ALA A 125 -2.66 8.25 -22.92
N LEU A 126 -3.76 7.59 -23.32
CA LEU A 126 -5.02 7.64 -22.58
C LEU A 126 -4.89 7.06 -21.16
N ASN A 127 -4.18 5.94 -21.00
CA ASN A 127 -3.94 5.35 -19.69
C ASN A 127 -3.04 6.22 -18.81
N GLU A 128 -2.06 6.92 -19.40
CA GLU A 128 -1.23 7.89 -18.70
C GLU A 128 -2.04 9.12 -18.27
N GLU A 129 -2.95 9.60 -19.13
CA GLU A 129 -3.88 10.69 -18.81
C GLU A 129 -4.80 10.32 -17.63
N ILE A 130 -5.38 9.12 -17.63
CA ILE A 130 -6.20 8.63 -16.52
C ILE A 130 -5.40 8.60 -15.21
N LYS A 131 -4.16 8.06 -15.24
CA LYS A 131 -3.30 8.01 -14.05
C LYS A 131 -2.95 9.40 -13.53
N THR A 132 -2.70 10.36 -14.42
CA THR A 132 -2.41 11.74 -14.00
C THR A 132 -3.63 12.43 -13.38
N GLN A 133 -4.83 12.16 -13.89
CA GLN A 133 -6.08 12.63 -13.28
C GLN A 133 -6.32 12.02 -11.89
N GLU A 134 -6.12 10.70 -11.74
CA GLU A 134 -6.21 10.01 -10.44
C GLU A 134 -5.21 10.60 -9.43
N LEU A 135 -3.97 10.85 -9.86
CA LEU A 135 -2.94 11.46 -9.02
C LEU A 135 -3.34 12.87 -8.57
N GLN A 136 -3.89 13.69 -9.47
CA GLN A 136 -4.39 15.03 -9.14
C GLN A 136 -5.54 14.98 -8.12
N GLN A 137 -6.47 14.03 -8.26
CA GLN A 137 -7.55 13.86 -7.29
C GLN A 137 -7.00 13.46 -5.90
N LEU A 138 -6.00 12.58 -5.86
CA LEU A 138 -5.38 12.15 -4.62
C LEU A 138 -4.62 13.28 -3.92
N ILE A 139 -3.93 14.14 -4.69
CA ILE A 139 -3.30 15.36 -4.17
C ILE A 139 -4.35 16.30 -3.59
N ARG A 140 -5.44 16.58 -4.31
CA ARG A 140 -6.55 17.43 -3.81
C ARG A 140 -7.16 16.90 -2.53
N LYS A 141 -7.32 15.58 -2.41
CA LYS A 141 -7.84 14.94 -1.20
C LYS A 141 -6.88 15.12 -0.02
N LYS A 142 -5.57 14.92 -0.22
CA LYS A 142 -4.57 15.16 0.83
C LYS A 142 -4.49 16.62 1.25
N ASP A 143 -4.64 17.55 0.32
CA ASP A 143 -4.66 18.99 0.64
C ASP A 143 -5.88 19.37 1.48
N LEU A 144 -7.04 18.75 1.23
CA LEU A 144 -8.25 18.91 2.04
C LEU A 144 -8.05 18.35 3.45
N GLU A 145 -7.55 17.11 3.58
CA GLU A 145 -7.26 16.49 4.88
C GLU A 145 -6.24 17.31 5.69
N LEU A 146 -5.22 17.87 5.02
CA LEU A 146 -4.23 18.73 5.68
C LEU A 146 -4.86 20.03 6.20
N LYS A 147 -5.79 20.63 5.44
CA LYS A 147 -6.52 21.83 5.86
C LYS A 147 -7.42 21.54 7.06
N GLU A 148 -8.18 20.45 7.02
CA GLU A 148 -9.03 20.03 8.16
C GLU A 148 -8.19 19.84 9.42
N ARG A 149 -7.05 19.13 9.32
CA ARG A 149 -6.15 18.93 10.46
C ARG A 149 -5.57 20.26 11.01
N GLN A 150 -5.32 21.25 10.14
CA GLN A 150 -4.89 22.58 10.58
C GLN A 150 -6.03 23.36 11.27
N GLU A 151 -7.26 23.23 10.80
CA GLU A 151 -8.43 23.85 11.41
C GLU A 151 -8.74 23.23 12.78
N GLU A 152 -8.64 21.90 12.91
CA GLU A 152 -8.75 21.20 14.19
C GLU A 152 -7.71 21.70 15.21
N GLN A 153 -6.44 21.83 14.81
CA GLN A 153 -5.39 22.37 15.69
C GLN A 153 -5.68 23.81 16.12
N ARG A 154 -6.21 24.65 15.22
CA ARG A 154 -6.63 26.02 15.57
C ARG A 154 -7.78 26.01 16.57
N TYR A 155 -8.77 25.16 16.35
CA TYR A 155 -9.91 25.01 17.25
C TYR A 155 -9.49 24.50 18.63
N GLU A 156 -8.57 23.53 18.71
CA GLU A 156 -8.03 23.01 19.98
C GLU A 156 -7.25 24.10 20.74
N LEU A 157 -6.42 24.88 20.04
CA LEU A 157 -5.71 26.02 20.63
C LEU A 157 -6.67 27.10 21.16
N GLU A 158 -7.78 27.34 20.45
CA GLU A 158 -8.81 28.28 20.89
C GLU A 158 -9.55 27.78 22.14
N GLN A 159 -9.89 26.49 22.20
CA GLN A 159 -10.45 25.84 23.39
C GLN A 159 -9.51 25.99 24.59
N ARG A 160 -8.21 25.68 24.42
CA ARG A 160 -7.20 25.85 25.49
C ARG A 160 -7.09 27.30 25.97
N ARG A 161 -7.25 28.29 25.09
CA ARG A 161 -7.27 29.71 25.47
C ARG A 161 -8.52 30.06 26.28
N LYS A 162 -9.68 29.51 25.93
CA LYS A 162 -10.93 29.70 26.68
C LYS A 162 -10.84 29.07 28.07
N ASP A 163 -10.34 27.85 28.18
CA ASP A 163 -10.14 27.17 29.46
C ASP A 163 -9.15 27.91 30.37
N LYS A 164 -8.01 28.39 29.82
CA LYS A 164 -7.05 29.21 30.60
C LYS A 164 -7.68 30.48 31.17
N LYS A 165 -8.55 31.16 30.40
CA LYS A 165 -9.25 32.36 30.88
C LYS A 165 -10.20 32.03 32.03
N ILE A 166 -10.88 30.88 31.98
CA ILE A 166 -11.76 30.41 33.04
C ILE A 166 -10.94 30.11 34.31
N ASP A 167 -9.80 29.42 34.19
CA ASP A 167 -8.92 29.12 35.31
C ASP A 167 -8.31 30.38 35.95
N GLU A 168 -7.94 31.38 35.14
CA GLU A 168 -7.45 32.67 35.62
C GLU A 168 -8.54 33.46 36.37
N GLN A 169 -9.78 33.44 35.87
CA GLN A 169 -10.91 34.05 36.58
C GLN A 169 -11.18 33.36 37.92
N PHE A 170 -11.11 32.02 37.95
CA PHE A 170 -11.28 31.25 39.18
C PHE A 170 -10.18 31.56 40.21
N LYS A 171 -8.91 31.63 39.78
CA LYS A 171 -7.79 32.03 40.65
C LYS A 171 -7.95 33.45 41.20
N LYS A 172 -8.40 34.41 40.38
CA LYS A 172 -8.66 35.79 40.83
C LYS A 172 -9.73 35.83 41.93
N GLN A 173 -10.85 35.13 41.73
CA GLN A 173 -11.91 35.05 42.73
C GLN A 173 -11.41 34.41 44.05
N GLN A 174 -10.55 33.40 43.96
CA GLN A 174 -9.98 32.74 45.13
C GLN A 174 -9.03 33.66 45.93
N ILE A 175 -8.21 34.46 45.24
CA ILE A 175 -7.32 35.44 45.86
C ILE A 175 -8.12 36.56 46.52
N GLU A 176 -9.14 37.07 45.82
CA GLU A 176 -10.00 38.15 46.32
C GLU A 176 -10.75 37.74 47.60
N TYR A 177 -11.22 36.48 47.65
CA TYR A 177 -11.81 35.89 48.84
C TYR A 177 -10.82 35.81 50.03
N GLN A 178 -9.57 35.40 49.78
CA GLN A 178 -8.54 35.37 50.83
C GLN A 178 -8.17 36.78 51.34
N ASP A 179 -8.15 37.78 50.48
CA ASP A 179 -7.87 39.16 50.88
C ASP A 179 -9.01 39.76 51.72
N GLN A 180 -10.28 39.45 51.39
CA GLN A 180 -11.41 39.84 52.22
C GLN A 180 -11.33 39.23 53.63
N GLN A 181 -10.96 37.95 53.74
CA GLN A 181 -10.71 37.28 55.02
C GLN A 181 -9.61 37.98 55.84
N ARG A 182 -8.53 38.43 55.20
CA ARG A 182 -7.44 39.16 55.87
C ARG A 182 -7.89 40.55 56.37
N LYS A 183 -8.64 41.30 55.57
CA LYS A 183 -9.19 42.61 55.95
C LYS A 183 -10.13 42.51 57.14
N GLN A 184 -10.99 41.49 57.20
CA GLN A 184 -11.88 41.26 58.34
C GLN A 184 -11.11 40.97 59.63
N LYS A 185 -10.02 40.20 59.56
CA LYS A 185 -9.15 39.94 60.74
C LYS A 185 -8.46 41.20 61.24
N GLN A 186 -7.95 42.03 60.34
CA GLN A 186 -7.31 43.30 60.70
C GLN A 186 -8.30 44.27 61.38
N PHE A 187 -9.55 44.32 60.92
CA PHE A 187 -10.58 45.16 61.53
C PHE A 187 -10.93 44.68 62.96
N ALA A 188 -11.09 43.37 63.15
CA ALA A 188 -11.37 42.79 64.47
C ALA A 188 -10.22 43.01 65.48
N GLU A 189 -8.98 43.04 65.00
CA GLU A 189 -7.79 43.28 65.83
C GLU A 189 -7.68 44.76 66.25
N GLN A 190 -8.00 45.70 65.36
CA GLN A 190 -8.07 47.13 65.69
C GLN A 190 -9.15 47.45 66.73
N ASP A 191 -10.31 46.82 66.65
CA ASP A 191 -11.38 46.99 67.65
C ASP A 191 -10.98 46.42 69.02
N ARG A 192 -10.18 45.34 69.04
CA ARG A 192 -9.65 44.76 70.28
C ARG A 192 -8.65 45.70 70.96
N LEU A 193 -7.77 46.34 70.19
CA LEU A 193 -6.78 47.32 70.68
C LEU A 193 -7.42 48.61 71.24
N LYS A 194 -8.53 49.07 70.64
CA LYS A 194 -9.32 50.20 71.18
C LYS A 194 -10.02 49.87 72.50
N TYR A 195 -10.36 48.60 72.71
CA TYR A 195 -11.01 48.15 73.95
C TYR A 195 -10.02 48.09 75.11
N GLU A 196 -8.78 47.64 74.86
CA GLU A 196 -7.72 47.51 75.88
C GLU A 196 -7.14 48.86 76.35
N THR A 197 -7.32 49.94 75.58
CA THR A 197 -6.80 51.29 75.91
C THR A 197 -7.72 52.14 76.80
N SER A 198 -8.95 51.70 77.10
CA SER A 198 -9.99 52.55 77.72
C SER A 198 -10.30 52.31 79.21
N HIS A 199 -9.50 51.54 79.96
CA HIS A 199 -9.79 51.23 81.38
C HIS A 199 -8.68 51.62 82.35
N LYS A 200 -8.69 52.88 82.79
CA LYS A 200 -8.10 53.35 84.07
C LYS A 200 -8.99 54.43 84.69
N THR A 201 -9.90 54.05 85.61
CA THR A 201 -10.64 55.03 86.44
C THR A 201 -10.93 54.52 87.86
N THR A 202 -10.97 55.49 88.77
CA THR A 202 -10.82 55.49 90.24
C THR A 202 -12.07 54.98 91.01
N PRO A 203 -11.95 54.56 92.29
CA PRO A 203 -12.94 53.69 92.96
C PRO A 203 -14.30 54.29 93.34
N LEU A 204 -14.52 55.61 93.24
CA LEU A 204 -15.76 56.25 93.74
C LEU A 204 -16.86 56.43 92.66
N GLN A 205 -16.61 56.06 91.40
CA GLN A 205 -17.62 56.07 90.32
C GLN A 205 -18.29 54.70 90.07
N LYS A 206 -17.84 53.64 90.76
CA LYS A 206 -18.24 52.25 90.48
C LYS A 206 -19.74 51.96 90.72
N ILE A 207 -20.40 52.70 91.62
CA ILE A 207 -21.79 52.41 92.02
C ILE A 207 -22.82 53.05 91.06
N LEU A 208 -22.49 54.19 90.43
CA LEU A 208 -23.32 54.80 89.38
C LEU A 208 -23.05 54.17 88.00
N GLN A 209 -21.79 53.80 87.71
CA GLN A 209 -21.43 53.09 86.49
C GLN A 209 -22.01 51.67 86.44
N GLU A 210 -22.31 50.99 87.54
CA GLU A 210 -22.83 49.62 87.51
C GLU A 210 -24.27 49.54 86.95
N LYS A 211 -25.11 50.54 87.24
CA LYS A 211 -26.46 50.67 86.65
C LYS A 211 -26.40 51.06 85.17
N GLU A 212 -25.42 51.87 84.79
CA GLU A 212 -25.19 52.27 83.40
C GLU A 212 -24.51 51.16 82.58
N LEU A 213 -23.61 50.39 83.18
CA LEU A 213 -23.04 49.15 82.67
C LEU A 213 -24.10 48.09 82.50
N LYS A 214 -25.12 47.98 83.37
CA LYS A 214 -26.22 47.03 83.14
C LYS A 214 -27.07 47.42 81.93
N LYS A 215 -27.33 48.72 81.72
CA LYS A 215 -28.01 49.22 80.51
C LYS A 215 -27.13 49.09 79.26
N GLN A 216 -25.84 49.38 79.34
CA GLN A 216 -24.88 49.19 78.25
C GLN A 216 -24.61 47.72 77.94
N LYS A 217 -24.62 46.84 78.95
CA LYS A 217 -24.47 45.39 78.80
C LYS A 217 -25.71 44.81 78.15
N ASN A 218 -26.92 45.23 78.53
CA ASN A 218 -28.13 44.86 77.81
C ASN A 218 -28.18 45.40 76.36
N LYS A 219 -27.65 46.61 76.10
CA LYS A 219 -27.50 47.14 74.73
C LYS A 219 -26.43 46.38 73.93
N ARG A 220 -25.29 46.05 74.55
CA ARG A 220 -24.22 45.23 73.96
C ARG A 220 -24.69 43.82 73.70
N ASP A 221 -25.41 43.17 74.61
CA ASP A 221 -25.95 41.84 74.42
C ASP A 221 -27.01 41.80 73.31
N LYS A 222 -27.83 42.87 73.18
CA LYS A 222 -28.73 43.04 72.02
C LYS A 222 -27.96 43.26 70.72
N GLN A 223 -26.88 44.04 70.73
CA GLN A 223 -26.01 44.25 69.56
C GLN A 223 -25.21 42.98 69.20
N LEU A 224 -24.76 42.21 70.19
CA LEU A 224 -24.05 40.95 70.01
C LEU A 224 -24.99 39.89 69.45
N LYS A 225 -26.23 39.80 69.96
CA LYS A 225 -27.25 38.94 69.36
C LYS A 225 -27.62 39.35 67.94
N LYS A 226 -27.73 40.66 67.67
CA LYS A 226 -27.97 41.17 66.31
C LYS A 226 -26.79 40.86 65.38
N ALA A 227 -25.56 41.04 65.84
CA ALA A 227 -24.34 40.74 65.08
C ALA A 227 -24.11 39.23 64.89
N GLN A 228 -24.53 38.39 65.86
CA GLN A 228 -24.53 36.93 65.72
C GLN A 228 -25.56 36.49 64.68
N LEU A 229 -26.79 37.00 64.73
CA LEU A 229 -27.80 36.75 63.71
C LEU A 229 -27.34 37.20 62.32
N GLU A 230 -26.72 38.37 62.21
CA GLU A 230 -26.18 38.88 60.94
C GLU A 230 -24.99 38.03 60.44
N ARG A 231 -24.18 37.46 61.34
CA ARG A 231 -23.12 36.49 60.97
C ARG A 231 -23.71 35.17 60.49
N GLU A 232 -24.68 34.62 61.22
CA GLU A 232 -25.37 33.39 60.83
C GLU A 232 -26.10 33.56 59.49
N GLU A 233 -26.71 34.72 59.24
CA GLU A 233 -27.35 35.05 57.96
C GLU A 233 -26.33 35.17 56.83
N LYS A 234 -25.18 35.83 57.06
CA LYS A 234 -24.09 35.88 56.07
C LYS A 234 -23.45 34.52 55.80
N GLU A 235 -23.32 33.67 56.83
CA GLU A 235 -22.82 32.30 56.69
C GLU A 235 -23.81 31.43 55.90
N ARG A 236 -25.12 31.57 56.13
CA ARG A 236 -26.15 30.90 55.32
C ARG A 236 -26.12 31.35 53.86
N VAL A 237 -26.04 32.66 53.60
CA VAL A 237 -25.96 33.18 52.23
C VAL A 237 -24.67 32.70 51.55
N HIS A 238 -23.56 32.66 52.28
CA HIS A 238 -22.30 32.13 51.76
C HIS A 238 -22.37 30.62 51.47
N GLN A 239 -23.02 29.84 52.33
CA GLN A 239 -23.28 28.41 52.09
C GLN A 239 -24.18 28.19 50.87
N GLN A 240 -25.28 28.95 50.74
CA GLN A 240 -26.16 28.88 49.58
C GLN A 240 -25.43 29.24 48.28
N MET A 241 -24.58 30.27 48.31
CA MET A 241 -23.76 30.65 47.15
C MET A 241 -22.73 29.55 46.79
N LEU A 242 -22.13 28.89 47.78
CA LEU A 242 -21.23 27.75 47.57
C LEU A 242 -21.96 26.53 46.99
N GLU A 243 -23.17 26.22 47.47
CA GLU A 243 -24.03 25.18 46.92
C GLU A 243 -24.40 25.48 45.46
N GLN A 244 -24.83 26.71 45.15
CA GLN A 244 -25.13 27.13 43.78
C GLN A 244 -23.91 27.01 42.85
N LEU A 245 -22.71 27.36 43.33
CA LEU A 245 -21.47 27.20 42.56
C LEU A 245 -21.13 25.72 42.34
N TYR A 246 -21.41 24.87 43.32
CA TYR A 246 -21.19 23.43 43.23
C TYR A 246 -22.17 22.79 42.23
N GLU A 247 -23.45 23.13 42.32
CA GLU A 247 -24.50 22.70 41.38
C GLU A 247 -24.19 23.16 39.95
N ALA A 248 -23.79 24.43 39.76
CA ALA A 248 -23.41 24.94 38.45
C ALA A 248 -22.17 24.23 37.88
N LYS A 249 -21.22 23.81 38.74
CA LYS A 249 -20.05 23.02 38.33
C LYS A 249 -20.45 21.60 37.96
N LEU A 250 -21.37 20.99 38.71
CA LEU A 250 -21.90 19.65 38.41
C LEU A 250 -22.62 19.65 37.06
N LEU A 251 -23.51 20.62 36.83
CA LEU A 251 -24.25 20.78 35.58
C LEU A 251 -23.30 20.99 34.38
N LYS A 252 -22.21 21.75 34.56
CA LYS A 252 -21.19 21.92 33.52
C LYS A 252 -20.42 20.62 33.23
N MET A 253 -20.14 19.80 34.24
CA MET A 253 -19.55 18.47 34.02
C MET A 253 -20.51 17.56 33.28
N GLU A 254 -21.77 17.53 33.68
CA GLU A 254 -22.82 16.72 33.05
C GLU A 254 -23.03 17.14 31.58
N GLN A 255 -23.05 18.44 31.28
CA GLN A 255 -23.10 18.93 29.90
C GLN A 255 -21.84 18.58 29.08
N ARG A 256 -20.65 18.57 29.71
CA ARG A 256 -19.41 18.12 29.05
C ARG A 256 -19.45 16.62 28.77
N GLU A 257 -19.98 15.84 29.70
CA GLU A 257 -20.11 14.39 29.56
C GLU A 257 -21.15 14.02 28.49
N ALA A 258 -22.30 14.70 28.47
CA ALA A 258 -23.30 14.56 27.42
C ALA A 258 -22.73 14.92 26.03
N ARG A 259 -21.99 16.02 25.90
CA ARG A 259 -21.31 16.37 24.64
C ARG A 259 -20.29 15.32 24.21
N ARG A 260 -19.54 14.76 25.17
CA ARG A 260 -18.58 13.70 24.89
C ARG A 260 -19.26 12.41 24.42
N GLN A 261 -20.44 12.10 24.97
CA GLN A 261 -21.24 10.96 24.53
C GLN A 261 -21.76 11.17 23.11
N VAL A 262 -22.28 12.35 22.77
CA VAL A 262 -22.72 12.68 21.41
C VAL A 262 -21.57 12.56 20.40
N LEU A 263 -20.40 13.12 20.70
CA LEU A 263 -19.22 12.99 19.82
C LEU A 263 -18.77 11.53 19.63
N LEU A 264 -18.86 10.71 20.68
CA LEU A 264 -18.56 9.28 20.60
C LEU A 264 -19.60 8.51 19.77
N GLU A 265 -20.87 8.93 19.81
CA GLU A 265 -21.93 8.37 18.97
C GLU A 265 -21.74 8.77 17.51
N GLU A 266 -21.48 10.05 17.22
CA GLU A 266 -21.15 10.55 15.89
C GLU A 266 -19.92 9.83 15.31
N GLU A 267 -18.85 9.65 16.11
CA GLU A 267 -17.66 8.91 15.69
C GLU A 267 -17.99 7.44 15.37
N LYS A 268 -18.84 6.79 16.17
CA LYS A 268 -19.30 5.41 15.89
C LYS A 268 -20.10 5.32 14.61
N GLU A 269 -21.03 6.25 14.38
CA GLU A 269 -21.83 6.30 13.16
C GLU A 269 -20.96 6.52 11.92
N LEU A 270 -20.01 7.46 11.99
CA LEU A 270 -19.06 7.73 10.90
C LEU A 270 -18.21 6.50 10.59
N ARG A 271 -17.77 5.78 11.63
CA ARG A 271 -17.03 4.53 11.47
C ARG A 271 -17.89 3.42 10.86
N GLN A 272 -19.18 3.37 11.20
CA GLN A 272 -20.14 2.43 10.62
C GLN A 272 -20.40 2.73 9.13
N GLN A 273 -20.58 4.00 8.78
CA GLN A 273 -20.72 4.45 7.39
C GLN A 273 -19.47 4.10 6.57
N LEU A 274 -18.28 4.34 7.13
CA LEU A 274 -17.02 4.02 6.44
C LEU A 274 -16.82 2.50 6.25
N ILE A 275 -17.33 1.68 7.17
CA ILE A 275 -17.36 0.23 7.02
C ILE A 275 -18.34 -0.17 5.91
N GLN A 276 -19.53 0.42 5.87
CA GLN A 276 -20.52 0.17 4.82
C GLN A 276 -19.99 0.58 3.44
N GLU A 277 -19.42 1.78 3.31
CA GLU A 277 -18.82 2.27 2.07
C GLU A 277 -17.69 1.35 1.59
N LYS A 278 -16.82 0.88 2.49
CA LYS A 278 -15.78 -0.10 2.14
C LYS A 278 -16.35 -1.46 1.69
N GLN A 279 -17.46 -1.90 2.30
CA GLN A 279 -18.13 -3.13 1.88
C GLN A 279 -18.77 -2.97 0.49
N GLU A 280 -19.41 -1.83 0.23
CA GLU A 280 -19.97 -1.48 -1.07
C GLU A 280 -18.88 -1.36 -2.15
N GLU A 281 -17.75 -0.71 -1.84
CA GLU A 281 -16.61 -0.62 -2.74
C GLU A 281 -16.02 -2.01 -3.04
N ALA A 282 -15.87 -2.86 -2.02
CA ALA A 282 -15.41 -4.23 -2.21
C ALA A 282 -16.38 -5.06 -3.08
N ASN A 283 -17.69 -4.88 -2.90
CA ASN A 283 -18.72 -5.52 -3.71
C ASN A 283 -18.68 -5.00 -5.15
N TYR A 284 -18.53 -3.69 -5.34
CA TYR A 284 -18.37 -3.08 -6.65
C TYR A 284 -17.15 -3.64 -7.39
N ARG A 285 -15.99 -3.73 -6.72
CA ARG A 285 -14.77 -4.35 -7.30
C ARG A 285 -14.99 -5.83 -7.63
N ARG A 286 -15.72 -6.59 -6.81
CA ARG A 286 -16.08 -7.98 -7.10
C ARG A 286 -16.94 -8.08 -8.36
N ASP A 287 -17.94 -7.23 -8.50
CA ASP A 287 -18.84 -7.26 -9.66
C ASP A 287 -18.16 -6.75 -10.94
N GLU A 288 -17.28 -5.75 -10.83
CA GLU A 288 -16.44 -5.32 -11.94
C GLU A 288 -15.51 -6.44 -12.41
N ASN A 289 -14.87 -7.17 -11.48
CA ASN A 289 -14.06 -8.33 -11.81
C ASN A 289 -14.88 -9.46 -12.45
N LYS A 290 -16.12 -9.70 -11.99
CA LYS A 290 -17.03 -10.64 -12.68
C LYS A 290 -17.33 -10.20 -14.10
N ARG A 291 -17.59 -8.90 -14.34
CA ARG A 291 -17.82 -8.35 -15.69
C ARG A 291 -16.59 -8.50 -16.57
N ARG A 292 -15.39 -8.22 -16.05
CA ARG A 292 -14.12 -8.42 -16.78
C ARG A 292 -13.88 -9.88 -17.12
N ALA A 293 -14.11 -10.80 -16.17
CA ALA A 293 -14.00 -12.24 -16.40
C ALA A 293 -15.00 -12.73 -17.45
N LEU A 294 -16.26 -12.29 -17.37
CA LEU A 294 -17.28 -12.60 -18.37
C LEU A 294 -16.92 -12.05 -19.75
N HIS A 295 -16.39 -10.83 -19.81
CA HIS A 295 -15.92 -10.23 -21.06
C HIS A 295 -14.76 -11.02 -21.67
N GLN A 296 -13.79 -11.46 -20.87
CA GLN A 296 -12.69 -12.31 -21.32
C GLN A 296 -13.21 -13.67 -21.82
N GLN A 297 -14.14 -14.29 -21.09
CA GLN A 297 -14.77 -15.55 -21.50
C GLN A 297 -15.50 -15.39 -22.84
N ASN A 298 -16.25 -14.30 -23.02
CA ASN A 298 -16.93 -13.97 -24.27
C ASN A 298 -15.95 -13.74 -25.42
N GLN A 299 -14.81 -13.06 -25.17
CA GLN A 299 -13.76 -12.91 -26.19
C GLN A 299 -13.14 -14.26 -26.59
N VAL A 300 -12.86 -15.14 -25.62
CA VAL A 300 -12.35 -16.49 -25.90
C VAL A 300 -13.36 -17.29 -26.73
N TYR A 301 -14.65 -17.19 -26.37
CA TYR A 301 -15.72 -17.83 -27.12
C TYR A 301 -15.84 -17.29 -28.56
N LEU A 302 -15.77 -15.97 -28.75
CA LEU A 302 -15.80 -15.34 -30.06
C LEU A 302 -14.60 -15.78 -30.93
N ASN A 303 -13.41 -15.80 -30.33
CA ASN A 303 -12.19 -16.28 -31.00
C ASN A 303 -12.27 -17.77 -31.36
N PHE A 304 -12.91 -18.58 -30.52
CA PHE A 304 -13.15 -19.99 -30.80
C PHE A 304 -14.10 -20.17 -31.98
N GLN A 305 -15.22 -19.43 -32.03
CA GLN A 305 -16.14 -19.44 -33.17
C GLN A 305 -15.46 -19.01 -34.47
N GLN A 306 -14.65 -17.93 -34.44
CA GLN A 306 -13.87 -17.50 -35.60
C GLN A 306 -12.90 -18.58 -36.08
N LYS A 307 -12.21 -19.27 -35.15
CA LYS A 307 -11.33 -20.38 -35.50
C LYS A 307 -12.10 -21.55 -36.13
N GLN A 308 -13.31 -21.85 -35.66
CA GLN A 308 -14.16 -22.87 -36.28
C GLN A 308 -14.56 -22.47 -37.70
N LEU A 309 -15.01 -21.24 -37.93
CA LEU A 309 -15.34 -20.75 -39.27
C LEU A 309 -14.14 -20.84 -40.23
N VAL A 310 -12.95 -20.40 -39.78
CA VAL A 310 -11.72 -20.50 -40.59
C VAL A 310 -11.34 -21.96 -40.87
N ALA A 311 -11.57 -22.86 -39.92
CA ALA A 311 -11.33 -24.30 -40.12
C ALA A 311 -12.31 -24.92 -41.13
N GLU A 312 -13.59 -24.54 -41.06
CA GLU A 312 -14.62 -24.95 -42.03
C GLU A 312 -14.32 -24.42 -43.43
N GLU A 313 -13.94 -23.14 -43.56
CA GLU A 313 -13.52 -22.54 -44.83
C GLU A 313 -12.33 -23.29 -45.44
N LYS A 314 -11.33 -23.65 -44.63
CA LYS A 314 -10.19 -24.46 -45.07
C LYS A 314 -10.61 -25.86 -45.50
N LEU A 315 -11.56 -26.47 -44.81
CA LEU A 315 -12.07 -27.79 -45.15
C LEU A 315 -12.83 -27.75 -46.48
N ILE A 316 -13.68 -26.74 -46.70
CA ILE A 316 -14.38 -26.49 -47.96
C ILE A 316 -13.37 -26.24 -49.09
N ALA A 317 -12.34 -25.41 -48.86
CA ALA A 317 -11.30 -25.16 -49.85
C ALA A 317 -10.55 -26.45 -50.24
N LYS A 318 -10.21 -27.28 -49.25
CA LYS A 318 -9.55 -28.57 -49.48
C LYS A 318 -10.45 -29.57 -50.22
N GLN A 319 -11.75 -29.58 -49.92
CA GLN A 319 -12.72 -30.39 -50.68
C GLN A 319 -12.79 -29.96 -52.14
N LYS A 320 -12.83 -28.65 -52.42
CA LYS A 320 -12.80 -28.11 -53.79
C LYS A 320 -11.51 -28.46 -54.52
N GLU A 321 -10.37 -28.41 -53.83
CA GLU A 321 -9.08 -28.82 -54.39
C GLU A 321 -9.05 -30.32 -54.75
N ILE A 322 -9.57 -31.18 -53.87
CA ILE A 322 -9.73 -32.62 -54.14
C ILE A 322 -10.66 -32.85 -55.33
N GLU A 323 -11.78 -32.13 -55.41
CA GLU A 323 -12.72 -32.23 -56.53
C GLU A 323 -12.08 -31.79 -57.86
N GLN A 324 -11.27 -30.72 -57.83
CA GLN A 324 -10.49 -30.27 -58.99
C GLN A 324 -9.44 -31.30 -59.42
N MET A 325 -8.70 -31.88 -58.47
CA MET A 325 -7.76 -32.96 -58.77
C MET A 325 -8.46 -34.19 -59.35
N ASN A 326 -9.63 -34.56 -58.82
CA ASN A 326 -10.40 -35.68 -59.34
C ASN A 326 -10.91 -35.40 -60.77
N LYS A 327 -11.42 -34.19 -61.04
CA LYS A 327 -11.80 -33.76 -62.39
C LYS A 327 -10.62 -33.78 -63.35
N GLU A 328 -9.44 -33.33 -62.91
CA GLU A 328 -8.22 -33.38 -63.73
C GLU A 328 -7.77 -34.83 -63.99
N GLN A 329 -7.88 -35.70 -62.99
CA GLN A 329 -7.59 -37.13 -63.16
C GLN A 329 -8.58 -37.81 -64.10
N ASP A 330 -9.87 -37.49 -64.02
CA ASP A 330 -10.88 -38.05 -64.91
C ASP A 330 -10.71 -37.54 -66.35
N MET A 331 -10.38 -36.26 -66.54
CA MET A 331 -9.97 -35.72 -67.84
C MET A 331 -8.72 -36.43 -68.40
N LYS A 332 -7.72 -36.72 -67.55
CA LYS A 332 -6.54 -37.52 -67.94
C LYS A 332 -6.92 -38.96 -68.30
N ARG A 333 -7.85 -39.59 -67.58
CA ARG A 333 -8.36 -40.94 -67.87
C ARG A 333 -9.14 -40.98 -69.18
N GLU A 334 -9.99 -39.99 -69.45
CA GLU A 334 -10.72 -39.86 -70.72
C GLU A 334 -9.78 -39.60 -71.89
N PHE A 335 -8.79 -38.71 -71.71
CA PHE A 335 -7.75 -38.46 -72.69
C PHE A 335 -6.93 -39.73 -72.99
N GLN A 336 -6.61 -40.52 -71.97
CA GLN A 336 -5.97 -41.83 -72.16
C GLN A 336 -6.87 -42.86 -72.84
N LYS A 337 -8.19 -42.87 -72.56
CA LYS A 337 -9.14 -43.75 -73.27
C LYS A 337 -9.25 -43.39 -74.76
N LEU A 338 -9.31 -42.10 -75.09
CA LEU A 338 -9.27 -41.59 -76.46
C LEU A 338 -7.97 -41.98 -77.18
N LYS A 339 -6.82 -41.82 -76.50
CA LYS A 339 -5.51 -42.20 -77.04
C LYS A 339 -5.36 -43.73 -77.21
N ARG A 340 -6.00 -44.53 -76.35
CA ARG A 340 -6.08 -46.00 -76.50
C ARG A 340 -6.99 -46.43 -77.65
N GLN A 341 -8.10 -45.73 -77.91
CA GLN A 341 -8.96 -45.96 -79.07
C GLN A 341 -8.27 -45.57 -80.40
N GLU A 342 -7.46 -44.51 -80.41
CA GLU A 342 -6.62 -44.14 -81.55
C GLU A 342 -5.46 -45.12 -81.77
N MET A 343 -4.84 -45.62 -80.70
CA MET A 343 -3.78 -46.62 -80.76
C MET A 343 -4.32 -47.98 -81.22
N GLN A 344 -5.49 -48.44 -80.75
CA GLN A 344 -6.10 -49.70 -81.19
C GLN A 344 -6.42 -49.73 -82.69
N LYS A 345 -6.74 -48.59 -83.32
CA LYS A 345 -6.89 -48.48 -84.77
C LYS A 345 -5.57 -48.56 -85.56
N LYS A 346 -4.43 -48.24 -84.93
CA LYS A 346 -3.10 -48.27 -85.55
C LYS A 346 -2.30 -49.55 -85.22
N ASN A 347 -2.73 -50.33 -84.23
CA ASN A 347 -2.01 -51.52 -83.73
C ASN A 347 -2.42 -52.84 -84.39
N THR A 348 -3.50 -52.88 -85.17
CA THR A 348 -3.94 -54.09 -85.90
C THR A 348 -3.11 -54.37 -87.16
N GLU A 349 -2.35 -53.41 -87.68
CA GLU A 349 -1.56 -53.58 -88.93
C GLU A 349 -0.04 -53.79 -88.71
N GLN A 350 0.48 -53.64 -87.49
CA GLN A 350 1.92 -53.72 -87.19
C GLN A 350 2.30 -54.81 -86.17
N GLN A 351 1.40 -55.74 -85.84
CA GLN A 351 1.63 -56.74 -84.79
C GLN A 351 2.36 -58.02 -85.21
N ASP A 352 2.51 -58.30 -86.50
CA ASP A 352 3.12 -59.57 -86.95
C ASP A 352 4.62 -59.49 -87.29
N LYS A 353 5.24 -58.30 -87.26
CA LYS A 353 6.67 -58.13 -87.60
C LYS A 353 7.59 -57.62 -86.48
N ARG A 354 7.06 -57.36 -85.26
CA ARG A 354 7.82 -56.69 -84.18
C ARG A 354 8.08 -57.54 -82.92
N LYS A 355 7.56 -58.77 -82.84
CA LYS A 355 7.62 -59.56 -81.59
C LYS A 355 9.03 -60.00 -81.17
N GLU A 356 9.98 -60.17 -82.09
CA GLU A 356 11.35 -60.59 -81.74
C GLU A 356 12.28 -59.43 -81.35
N ASP A 357 12.17 -58.26 -81.98
CA ASP A 357 12.98 -57.07 -81.62
C ASP A 357 12.56 -56.42 -80.30
N LEU A 358 11.30 -56.57 -79.87
CA LEU A 358 10.81 -56.00 -78.62
C LEU A 358 11.38 -56.71 -77.39
N ILE A 359 11.67 -58.01 -77.45
CA ILE A 359 12.15 -58.77 -76.28
C ILE A 359 13.57 -58.31 -75.88
N ASN A 360 14.43 -57.99 -76.84
CA ASN A 360 15.77 -57.47 -76.57
C ASN A 360 15.75 -55.97 -76.18
N LYS A 361 14.83 -55.18 -76.73
CA LYS A 361 14.64 -53.77 -76.31
C LYS A 361 14.02 -53.65 -74.92
N PHE A 362 13.13 -54.56 -74.52
CA PHE A 362 12.58 -54.59 -73.16
C PHE A 362 13.62 -54.93 -72.11
N LYS A 363 14.53 -55.88 -72.37
CA LYS A 363 15.65 -56.15 -71.45
C LYS A 363 16.57 -54.93 -71.28
N ALA A 364 16.92 -54.24 -72.37
CA ALA A 364 17.73 -53.02 -72.30
C ALA A 364 17.00 -51.83 -71.63
N ILE A 365 15.67 -51.78 -71.71
CA ILE A 365 14.84 -50.78 -71.01
C ILE A 365 14.74 -51.12 -69.53
N ASP A 366 14.53 -52.39 -69.16
CA ASP A 366 14.49 -52.83 -67.76
C ASP A 366 15.84 -52.65 -67.07
N ASP A 367 16.95 -52.89 -67.76
CA ASP A 367 18.30 -52.63 -67.23
C ASP A 367 18.55 -51.13 -67.05
N ARG A 368 18.11 -50.28 -68.00
CA ARG A 368 18.14 -48.80 -67.81
C ARG A 368 17.21 -48.33 -66.70
N PHE A 369 16.07 -48.98 -66.50
CA PHE A 369 15.13 -48.65 -65.43
C PHE A 369 15.73 -48.99 -64.07
N ARG A 370 16.38 -50.16 -63.94
CA ARG A 370 17.12 -50.55 -62.73
C ARG A 370 18.29 -49.61 -62.43
N ILE A 371 19.05 -49.19 -63.44
CA ILE A 371 20.14 -48.23 -63.27
C ILE A 371 19.60 -46.87 -62.81
N ASN A 372 18.54 -46.35 -63.44
CA ASN A 372 17.92 -45.09 -63.04
C ASN A 372 17.26 -45.17 -61.66
N GLU A 373 16.73 -46.33 -61.28
CA GLU A 373 16.16 -46.57 -59.95
C GLU A 373 17.25 -46.57 -58.88
N GLN A 374 18.37 -47.23 -59.14
CA GLN A 374 19.56 -47.19 -58.28
C GLN A 374 20.15 -45.77 -58.16
N GLU A 375 20.23 -45.00 -59.25
CA GLU A 375 20.68 -43.60 -59.21
C GLU A 375 19.70 -42.71 -58.45
N ARG A 376 18.39 -42.96 -58.57
CA ARG A 376 17.36 -42.24 -57.81
C ARG A 376 17.43 -42.57 -56.32
N GLU A 377 17.64 -43.83 -55.97
CA GLU A 377 17.85 -44.27 -54.59
C GLU A 377 19.13 -43.67 -54.01
N LEU A 378 20.23 -43.65 -54.77
CA LEU A 378 21.49 -43.01 -54.37
C LEU A 378 21.30 -41.50 -54.15
N THR A 379 20.57 -40.82 -55.03
CA THR A 379 20.26 -39.39 -54.90
C THR A 379 19.39 -39.12 -53.68
N LEU A 380 18.39 -39.98 -53.42
CA LEU A 380 17.54 -39.88 -52.22
C LEU A 380 18.35 -40.14 -50.94
N HIS A 381 19.28 -41.09 -50.97
CA HIS A 381 20.18 -41.39 -49.87
C HIS A 381 21.10 -40.20 -49.55
N GLN A 382 21.73 -39.61 -50.57
CA GLN A 382 22.55 -38.40 -50.42
C GLN A 382 21.73 -37.22 -49.89
N ARG A 383 20.49 -37.07 -50.35
CA ARG A 383 19.57 -36.03 -49.85
C ARG A 383 19.17 -36.26 -48.39
N ARG A 384 18.98 -37.52 -47.95
CA ARG A 384 18.74 -37.86 -46.55
C ARG A 384 19.96 -37.57 -45.69
N GLN A 385 21.16 -37.95 -46.12
CA GLN A 385 22.41 -37.63 -45.41
C GLN A 385 22.59 -36.12 -45.24
N LEU A 386 22.39 -35.34 -46.30
CA LEU A 386 22.49 -33.88 -46.22
C LEU A 386 21.42 -33.27 -45.29
N GLN A 387 20.24 -33.89 -45.21
CA GLN A 387 19.20 -33.48 -44.27
C GLN A 387 19.57 -33.82 -42.82
N GLU A 388 20.11 -35.02 -42.57
CA GLU A 388 20.63 -35.44 -41.26
C GLU A 388 21.78 -34.53 -40.80
N GLU A 389 22.71 -34.16 -41.68
CA GLU A 389 23.78 -33.20 -41.39
C GLU A 389 23.24 -31.82 -41.01
N ARG A 390 22.23 -31.33 -41.74
CA ARG A 390 21.55 -30.05 -41.41
C ARG A 390 20.81 -30.13 -40.07
N GLU A 391 20.16 -31.25 -39.78
CA GLU A 391 19.47 -31.47 -38.51
C GLU A 391 20.47 -31.57 -37.35
N ASN A 392 21.59 -32.26 -37.53
CA ASN A 392 22.67 -32.33 -36.56
C ASN A 392 23.28 -30.94 -36.29
N TYR A 393 23.51 -30.15 -37.34
CA TYR A 393 23.98 -28.77 -37.19
C TYR A 393 22.96 -27.91 -36.42
N ARG A 394 21.67 -28.04 -36.73
CA ARG A 394 20.59 -27.36 -36.01
C ARG A 394 20.56 -27.75 -34.53
N GLN A 395 20.70 -29.03 -34.22
CA GLN A 395 20.75 -29.53 -32.84
C GLN A 395 21.97 -28.99 -32.08
N GLN A 396 23.15 -28.96 -32.70
CA GLN A 396 24.35 -28.37 -32.09
C GLN A 396 24.16 -26.87 -31.80
N LEU A 397 23.51 -26.14 -32.71
CA LEU A 397 23.24 -24.71 -32.54
C LEU A 397 22.23 -24.46 -31.40
N LEU A 398 21.21 -25.33 -31.27
CA LEU A 398 20.26 -25.28 -30.16
C LEU A 398 20.96 -25.57 -28.83
N LEU A 399 21.80 -26.59 -28.76
CA LEU A 399 22.58 -26.93 -27.56
C LEU A 399 23.50 -25.77 -27.15
N LYS A 400 24.16 -25.12 -28.11
CA LYS A 400 25.00 -23.95 -27.84
C LYS A 400 24.20 -22.77 -27.31
N ASN A 401 23.03 -22.51 -27.89
CA ASN A 401 22.13 -21.46 -27.41
C ASN A 401 21.59 -21.76 -26.00
N GLU A 402 21.30 -23.02 -25.70
CA GLU A 402 20.88 -23.48 -24.37
C GLU A 402 21.99 -23.26 -23.33
N GLN A 403 23.22 -23.65 -23.64
CA GLN A 403 24.38 -23.39 -22.77
C GLN A 403 24.65 -21.89 -22.55
N GLU A 404 24.44 -21.05 -23.58
CA GLU A 404 24.56 -19.60 -23.41
C GLU A 404 23.44 -19.00 -22.55
N LEU A 405 22.23 -19.56 -22.63
CA LEU A 405 21.11 -19.21 -21.76
C LEU A 405 21.38 -19.64 -20.31
N GLU A 406 21.87 -20.86 -20.08
CA GLU A 406 22.27 -21.34 -18.76
C GLU A 406 23.32 -20.41 -18.13
N LYS A 407 24.38 -20.05 -18.86
CA LYS A 407 25.41 -19.11 -18.38
C LYS A 407 24.83 -17.73 -18.04
N LYS A 408 23.83 -17.25 -18.80
CA LYS A 408 23.13 -15.99 -18.49
C LYS A 408 22.29 -16.12 -17.23
N CYS A 409 21.57 -17.23 -17.07
CA CYS A 409 20.78 -17.54 -15.88
C CYS A 409 21.67 -17.66 -14.64
N GLU A 410 22.79 -18.37 -14.71
CA GLU A 410 23.79 -18.45 -13.63
C GLU A 410 24.34 -17.08 -13.24
N LYS A 411 24.68 -16.25 -14.24
CA LYS A 411 25.14 -14.87 -13.98
C LYS A 411 24.08 -14.03 -13.27
N ILE A 412 22.81 -14.16 -13.67
CA ILE A 412 21.69 -13.48 -13.00
C ILE A 412 21.51 -14.03 -11.57
N SER A 413 21.63 -15.34 -11.37
CA SER A 413 21.54 -15.97 -10.05
C SER A 413 22.64 -15.47 -9.12
N MET A 414 23.91 -15.48 -9.56
CA MET A 414 25.02 -14.95 -8.77
C MET A 414 24.86 -13.46 -8.45
N GLN A 415 24.35 -12.65 -9.40
CA GLN A 415 24.05 -11.24 -9.13
C GLN A 415 22.94 -11.06 -8.10
N ARG A 416 21.94 -11.95 -8.10
CA ARG A 416 20.86 -11.95 -7.12
C ARG A 416 21.38 -12.35 -5.74
N GLU A 417 22.14 -13.42 -5.64
CA GLU A 417 22.78 -13.87 -4.39
C GLU A 417 23.71 -12.80 -3.81
N ALA A 418 24.51 -12.14 -4.65
CA ALA A 418 25.38 -11.03 -4.22
C ALA A 418 24.57 -9.85 -3.66
N LYS A 419 23.44 -9.50 -4.29
CA LYS A 419 22.52 -8.45 -3.80
C LYS A 419 21.83 -8.87 -2.50
N GLU A 420 21.42 -10.12 -2.37
CA GLU A 420 20.83 -10.66 -1.14
C GLU A 420 21.83 -10.65 0.02
N LEU A 421 23.09 -11.04 -0.22
CA LEU A 421 24.17 -10.91 0.75
C LEU A 421 24.45 -9.46 1.16
N GLN A 422 24.43 -8.53 0.20
CA GLN A 422 24.57 -7.11 0.49
C GLN A 422 23.40 -6.59 1.33
N ALA A 423 22.16 -6.98 1.02
CA ALA A 423 20.97 -6.62 1.80
C ALA A 423 21.04 -7.19 3.22
N LEU A 424 21.48 -8.44 3.39
CA LEU A 424 21.73 -9.06 4.70
C LEU A 424 22.77 -8.31 5.51
N LYS A 425 23.85 -7.82 4.88
CA LYS A 425 24.86 -7.01 5.55
C LYS A 425 24.29 -5.68 6.04
N VAL A 426 23.53 -4.97 5.21
CA VAL A 426 22.86 -3.71 5.58
C VAL A 426 21.84 -3.92 6.70
N LEU A 427 21.11 -5.04 6.70
CA LEU A 427 20.18 -5.37 7.78
C LEU A 427 20.90 -5.61 9.11
N LYS A 428 22.04 -6.33 9.09
CA LYS A 428 22.85 -6.52 10.31
C LYS A 428 23.39 -5.19 10.86
N GLU A 429 23.90 -4.32 9.99
CA GLU A 429 24.39 -2.99 10.38
C GLU A 429 23.25 -2.13 10.97
N ARG A 430 22.04 -2.21 10.40
CA ARG A 430 20.86 -1.53 10.96
C ARG A 430 20.47 -2.06 12.34
N ASP A 431 20.45 -3.38 12.51
CA ASP A 431 20.12 -4.01 13.80
C ASP A 431 21.14 -3.66 14.88
N GLU A 432 22.43 -3.59 14.53
CA GLU A 432 23.49 -3.12 15.43
C GLU A 432 23.27 -1.65 15.81
N MET A 433 22.89 -0.78 14.86
CA MET A 433 22.59 0.62 15.14
C MET A 433 21.36 0.78 16.06
N ILE A 434 20.33 -0.03 15.87
CA ILE A 434 19.14 -0.05 16.74
C ILE A 434 19.53 -0.49 18.16
N LYS A 435 20.36 -1.53 18.29
CA LYS A 435 20.89 -1.97 19.60
C LYS A 435 21.71 -0.88 20.28
N GLU A 436 22.57 -0.18 19.53
CA GLU A 436 23.38 0.92 20.07
C GLU A 436 22.50 2.10 20.53
N LYS A 437 21.47 2.46 19.74
CA LYS A 437 20.50 3.51 20.10
C LYS A 437 19.73 3.14 21.36
N HIS A 438 19.25 1.90 21.46
CA HIS A 438 18.56 1.40 22.66
C HIS A 438 19.48 1.40 23.88
N LEU A 439 20.75 1.04 23.72
CA LEU A 439 21.74 1.10 24.80
C LEU A 439 21.98 2.54 25.28
N LYS A 440 22.09 3.51 24.35
CA LYS A 440 22.20 4.93 24.67
C LYS A 440 20.96 5.47 25.40
N GLU A 441 19.76 5.04 25.00
CA GLU A 441 18.52 5.42 25.69
C GLU A 441 18.42 4.84 27.09
N LEU A 442 18.84 3.58 27.29
CA LEU A 442 18.95 2.95 28.61
C LEU A 442 19.91 3.72 29.52
N LEU A 443 21.09 4.09 29.02
CA LEU A 443 22.06 4.89 29.77
C LEU A 443 21.49 6.26 30.15
N LYS A 444 20.82 6.96 29.23
CA LYS A 444 20.15 8.24 29.53
C LYS A 444 19.07 8.10 30.60
N LYS A 445 18.30 7.01 30.56
CA LYS A 445 17.26 6.75 31.56
C LYS A 445 17.87 6.51 32.93
N GLN A 446 18.97 5.76 33.00
CA GLN A 446 19.72 5.52 34.23
C GLN A 446 20.30 6.83 34.80
N GLU A 447 20.87 7.69 33.95
CA GLU A 447 21.35 9.02 34.36
C GLU A 447 20.22 9.91 34.90
N GLN A 448 19.03 9.86 34.29
CA GLN A 448 17.84 10.59 34.77
C GLN A 448 17.35 10.06 36.11
N GLU A 449 17.32 8.75 36.30
CA GLU A 449 16.95 8.10 37.57
C GLU A 449 17.94 8.48 38.67
N GLU A 450 19.25 8.43 38.40
CA GLU A 450 20.26 8.90 39.35
C GLU A 450 20.15 10.39 39.67
N ALA A 451 19.82 11.23 38.69
CA ALA A 451 19.60 12.66 38.91
C ALA A 451 18.37 12.91 39.80
N GLN A 452 17.29 12.15 39.59
CA GLN A 452 16.10 12.18 40.45
C GLN A 452 16.42 11.69 41.86
N GLU A 453 17.18 10.59 42.01
CA GLU A 453 17.63 10.13 43.32
C GLU A 453 18.49 11.18 44.04
N ARG A 454 19.42 11.83 43.35
CA ARG A 454 20.22 12.92 43.92
C ARG A 454 19.33 14.06 44.43
N MET A 455 18.31 14.43 43.66
CA MET A 455 17.32 15.44 44.08
C MET A 455 16.50 15.01 45.30
N ILE A 456 16.12 13.73 45.38
CA ILE A 456 15.40 13.18 46.54
C ILE A 456 16.30 13.22 47.78
N ARG A 457 17.55 12.75 47.67
CA ARG A 457 18.53 12.78 48.78
C ARG A 457 18.78 14.20 49.30
N LEU A 458 18.82 15.19 48.39
CA LEU A 458 18.92 16.61 48.75
C LEU A 458 17.70 17.09 49.55
N ARG A 459 16.48 16.78 49.10
CA ARG A 459 15.24 17.14 49.80
C ARG A 459 15.12 16.46 51.16
N ASP A 460 15.55 15.22 51.26
CA ASP A 460 15.53 14.48 52.54
C ASP A 460 16.55 15.05 53.52
N PHE A 461 17.74 15.42 53.05
CA PHE A 461 18.71 16.15 53.87
C PHE A 461 18.18 17.49 54.38
N GLU A 462 17.47 18.26 53.54
CA GLU A 462 16.81 19.51 53.96
C GLU A 462 15.69 19.28 54.99
N ARG A 463 14.90 18.20 54.83
CA ARG A 463 13.89 17.81 55.82
C ARG A 463 14.52 17.46 57.16
N ASP A 464 15.63 16.72 57.15
CA ASP A 464 16.32 16.33 58.38
C ASP A 464 16.96 17.52 59.09
N GLN A 465 17.51 18.47 58.33
CA GLN A 465 17.94 19.78 58.84
C GLN A 465 16.79 20.54 59.52
N LEU A 466 15.60 20.56 58.90
CA LEU A 466 14.41 21.18 59.46
C LEU A 466 13.93 20.47 60.73
N LYS A 467 13.90 19.13 60.73
CA LYS A 467 13.54 18.32 61.91
C LYS A 467 14.47 18.60 63.08
N LYS A 468 15.80 18.62 62.86
CA LYS A 468 16.78 18.98 63.90
C LYS A 468 16.51 20.37 64.47
N LYS A 469 16.24 21.37 63.62
CA LYS A 469 15.89 22.73 64.09
C LYS A 469 14.59 22.77 64.89
N VAL A 470 13.60 21.95 64.54
CA VAL A 470 12.34 21.83 65.30
C VAL A 470 12.57 21.14 66.64
N GLU A 471 13.36 20.05 66.67
CA GLU A 471 13.74 19.34 67.89
C GLU A 471 14.55 20.25 68.82
N GLU A 472 15.53 21.00 68.33
CA GLU A 472 16.29 21.98 69.12
C GLU A 472 15.37 23.07 69.71
N LYS A 473 14.41 23.57 68.93
CA LYS A 473 13.40 24.53 69.43
C LYS A 473 12.50 23.91 70.47
N SER A 474 12.12 22.63 70.31
CA SER A 474 11.35 21.88 71.30
C SER A 474 12.13 21.70 72.59
N GLN A 475 13.40 21.28 72.49
CA GLN A 475 14.28 21.12 73.65
C GLN A 475 14.50 22.43 74.41
N ARG A 476 14.69 23.56 73.69
CA ARG A 476 14.75 24.90 74.31
C ARG A 476 13.45 25.27 75.02
N ARG A 477 12.30 24.97 74.40
CA ARG A 477 10.99 25.19 75.02
C ARG A 477 10.83 24.34 76.29
N ASP A 478 11.24 23.08 76.25
CA ASP A 478 11.17 22.17 77.40
C ASP A 478 12.12 22.60 78.52
N GLN A 479 13.31 23.11 78.19
CA GLN A 479 14.23 23.72 79.16
C GLN A 479 13.61 24.95 79.84
N LEU A 480 13.01 25.87 79.07
CA LEU A 480 12.31 27.03 79.62
C LEU A 480 11.12 26.64 80.52
N ILE A 481 10.40 25.58 80.15
CA ILE A 481 9.32 25.04 80.99
C ILE A 481 9.89 24.48 82.30
N LYS A 482 10.99 23.71 82.25
CA LYS A 482 11.66 23.19 83.45
C LYS A 482 12.19 24.30 84.36
N GLU A 483 12.80 25.34 83.80
CA GLU A 483 13.25 26.52 84.55
C GLU A 483 12.09 27.26 85.20
N LYS A 484 10.97 27.42 84.47
CA LYS A 484 9.76 28.05 85.01
C LYS A 484 9.18 27.24 86.18
N ILE A 485 9.11 25.91 86.04
CA ILE A 485 8.67 25.02 87.12
C ILE A 485 9.62 25.09 88.32
N ALA A 486 10.94 25.11 88.09
CA ALA A 486 11.94 25.23 89.16
C ALA A 486 11.83 26.57 89.91
N SER A 487 11.69 27.68 89.17
CA SER A 487 11.46 29.01 89.75
C SER A 487 10.16 29.08 90.55
N GLU A 488 9.10 28.45 90.05
CA GLU A 488 7.82 28.38 90.74
C GLU A 488 7.90 27.53 92.01
N LYS A 489 8.66 26.42 91.98
CA LYS A 489 8.95 25.60 93.16
C LYS A 489 9.74 26.36 94.21
N GLN A 490 10.79 27.11 93.82
CA GLN A 490 11.52 28.01 94.72
C GLN A 490 10.61 29.07 95.35
N LYS A 491 9.70 29.67 94.57
CA LYS A 491 8.71 30.62 95.10
C LYS A 491 7.76 29.96 96.11
N GLN A 492 7.37 28.71 95.87
CA GLN A 492 6.54 27.95 96.82
C GLN A 492 7.30 27.62 98.10
N GLU A 493 8.58 27.22 98.00
CA GLU A 493 9.44 26.96 99.15
C GLU A 493 9.69 28.23 99.96
N PHE A 494 9.93 29.37 99.31
CA PHE A 494 10.05 30.67 99.97
C PHE A 494 8.75 31.08 100.67
N LYS A 495 7.58 30.87 100.04
CA LYS A 495 6.28 31.09 100.69
C LYS A 495 6.09 30.18 101.90
N LYS A 496 6.48 28.90 101.82
CA LYS A 496 6.42 27.97 102.97
C LYS A 496 7.35 28.42 104.09
N ALA A 497 8.55 28.89 103.78
CA ALA A 497 9.48 29.44 104.78
C ALA A 497 8.89 30.68 105.47
N GLN A 498 8.30 31.61 104.72
CA GLN A 498 7.61 32.78 105.31
C GLN A 498 6.40 32.38 106.16
N ILE A 499 5.69 31.31 105.81
CA ILE A 499 4.58 30.79 106.62
C ILE A 499 5.11 30.19 107.91
N MET A 500 6.17 29.39 107.86
CA MET A 500 6.82 28.82 109.06
C MET A 500 7.37 29.92 109.97
N GLU A 501 7.98 30.97 109.42
CA GLU A 501 8.45 32.13 110.17
C GLU A 501 7.28 32.88 110.84
N LYS A 502 6.17 33.07 110.12
CA LYS A 502 4.93 33.63 110.70
C LYS A 502 4.31 32.73 111.76
N GLU A 503 4.38 31.41 111.61
CA GLU A 503 3.91 30.46 112.62
C GLU A 503 4.83 30.43 113.84
N GLN A 504 6.14 30.57 113.66
CA GLN A 504 7.10 30.73 114.75
C GLN A 504 6.79 32.00 115.54
N LEU A 505 6.65 33.14 114.84
CA LEU A 505 6.24 34.41 115.46
C LEU A 505 4.87 34.32 116.13
N LYS A 506 3.91 33.57 115.57
CA LYS A 506 2.61 33.33 116.22
C LYS A 506 2.73 32.42 117.44
N LYS A 507 3.66 31.45 117.45
CA LYS A 507 3.95 30.62 118.63
C LYS A 507 4.62 31.45 119.72
N ASP A 508 5.59 32.29 119.37
CA ASP A 508 6.23 33.23 120.29
C ASP A 508 5.22 34.25 120.86
N LEU A 509 4.27 34.71 120.03
CA LEU A 509 3.17 35.57 120.46
C LEU A 509 2.13 34.82 121.33
N ALA A 510 1.88 33.54 121.06
CA ALA A 510 0.96 32.69 121.83
C ALA A 510 1.58 32.18 123.15
N GLU A 511 2.91 32.11 123.23
CA GLU A 511 3.67 31.82 124.45
C GLU A 511 3.71 33.05 125.38
N LEU A 512 3.73 34.27 124.81
CA LEU A 512 3.52 35.54 125.52
C LEU A 512 2.07 35.79 125.99
N LEU A 513 1.07 35.16 125.36
CA LEU A 513 -0.35 35.32 125.69
C LEU A 513 -0.92 34.18 126.55
N LYS A 514 -0.11 33.20 126.95
CA LYS A 514 -0.50 32.08 127.84
C LYS A 514 -0.18 32.31 129.32
N GLU A 515 -0.06 33.58 129.70
CA GLU A 515 0.07 34.02 131.10
C GLU A 515 -1.05 35.01 131.46
N GLN A 516 -2.30 34.78 131.02
CA GLN A 516 -3.48 35.37 131.69
C GLN A 516 -4.79 34.65 131.32
N GLN A 517 -5.39 34.09 132.38
CA GLN A 517 -6.81 33.86 132.61
C GLN A 517 -7.54 32.66 131.96
N GLN A 518 -7.96 31.80 132.89
CA GLN A 518 -9.08 30.86 132.85
C GLN A 518 -10.42 31.57 132.61
N LEU A 519 -11.35 30.92 131.90
CA LEU A 519 -12.71 30.54 132.36
C LEU A 519 -13.63 30.19 131.16
N GLU A 520 -14.37 29.10 131.36
CA GLU A 520 -15.47 28.45 130.60
C GLU A 520 -16.72 29.36 130.31
N PRO A 521 -17.88 28.90 129.73
CA PRO A 521 -18.26 27.70 128.93
C PRO A 521 -19.38 27.91 127.81
N LYS A 522 -19.83 26.78 127.21
CA LYS A 522 -21.20 26.41 126.66
C LYS A 522 -21.59 26.58 125.15
N HIS A 523 -21.95 25.41 124.57
CA HIS A 523 -22.71 24.97 123.36
C HIS A 523 -24.01 25.74 122.96
N PRO A 524 -24.84 25.42 121.88
CA PRO A 524 -24.90 24.25 120.94
C PRO A 524 -25.29 24.50 119.43
N SER A 525 -25.37 23.41 118.64
CA SER A 525 -26.23 23.13 117.44
C SER A 525 -25.89 23.83 116.10
N VAL A 526 -25.90 23.21 114.90
CA VAL A 526 -27.02 22.64 114.12
C VAL A 526 -26.49 21.94 112.83
N GLN A 527 -26.90 20.67 112.62
CA GLN A 527 -27.36 19.97 111.39
C GLN A 527 -26.57 19.85 110.05
N GLN A 528 -26.39 18.56 109.65
CA GLN A 528 -26.81 17.92 108.36
C GLN A 528 -25.87 18.05 107.13
N LYS A 529 -25.55 17.07 106.26
CA LYS A 529 -26.08 15.76 105.77
C LYS A 529 -24.89 14.94 105.18
N LYS A 530 -24.70 13.65 105.48
CA LYS A 530 -25.02 12.41 104.69
C LYS A 530 -24.59 12.34 103.20
N ARG A 531 -23.57 11.47 102.92
CA ARG A 531 -23.31 10.40 101.86
C ARG A 531 -23.88 10.53 100.43
N PRO A 532 -23.42 9.76 99.38
CA PRO A 532 -22.61 8.50 99.34
C PRO A 532 -21.38 8.57 98.38
N GLU A 533 -20.34 7.72 98.40
CA GLU A 533 -20.19 6.27 98.14
C GLU A 533 -20.70 5.77 96.77
N SER A 534 -19.78 5.53 95.83
CA SER A 534 -19.90 4.51 94.78
C SER A 534 -18.52 4.01 94.31
N ALA A 535 -18.11 2.95 94.99
CA ALA A 535 -17.40 1.71 94.61
C ALA A 535 -16.77 1.46 93.20
N PRO A 536 -15.90 0.42 93.11
CA PRO A 536 -14.85 0.21 92.10
C PRO A 536 -15.01 -1.09 91.26
N SER A 537 -14.19 -1.31 90.22
CA SER A 537 -13.88 -2.66 89.67
C SER A 537 -12.57 -2.62 88.87
N LYS A 538 -11.48 -3.27 89.30
CA LYS A 538 -11.09 -4.68 89.11
C LYS A 538 -10.83 -5.11 87.65
N ASN A 539 -9.57 -5.43 87.37
CA ASN A 539 -9.02 -6.68 86.78
C ASN A 539 -7.52 -6.42 86.46
N LYS A 540 -6.50 -6.96 87.17
CA LYS A 540 -5.97 -8.35 87.15
C LYS A 540 -6.09 -8.97 85.75
N GLY A 541 -5.06 -9.38 85.03
CA GLY A 541 -3.67 -9.71 85.33
C GLY A 541 -3.24 -10.79 84.31
N GLU A 542 -1.92 -10.93 84.09
CA GLU A 542 -1.26 -12.09 83.46
C GLU A 542 -1.58 -12.37 81.98
N LYS A 543 -0.78 -13.08 81.20
CA LYS A 543 0.65 -13.36 81.04
C LYS A 543 0.73 -13.93 79.61
N ASP A 544 1.90 -13.80 79.00
CA ASP A 544 2.45 -14.67 77.97
C ASP A 544 1.50 -15.31 76.95
N GLN A 545 1.62 -14.89 75.70
CA GLN A 545 2.08 -15.82 74.66
C GLN A 545 2.58 -15.08 73.43
N GLN A 546 3.77 -15.51 73.04
CA GLN A 546 4.44 -15.31 71.77
C GLN A 546 3.46 -15.30 70.60
N HIS A 547 3.55 -14.32 69.71
CA HIS A 547 3.59 -14.56 68.27
C HIS A 547 4.17 -13.35 67.55
N LYS A 548 5.30 -13.60 66.90
CA LYS A 548 5.96 -12.71 65.93
C LYS A 548 5.02 -12.50 64.74
N ASN A 549 4.28 -11.41 64.69
CA ASN A 549 3.68 -10.94 63.44
C ASN A 549 4.45 -9.70 62.98
N LYS A 550 5.47 -9.97 62.15
CA LYS A 550 5.99 -8.99 61.19
C LYS A 550 4.80 -8.44 60.41
N PRO A 551 4.72 -7.13 60.12
CA PRO A 551 3.88 -6.68 59.02
C PRO A 551 4.55 -7.25 57.77
N ILE A 552 4.00 -8.36 57.25
CA ILE A 552 4.25 -8.74 55.87
C ILE A 552 3.70 -7.58 55.07
N VAL A 553 4.62 -6.72 54.62
CA VAL A 553 4.43 -5.90 53.44
C VAL A 553 4.13 -6.91 52.34
N MET A 554 2.85 -7.22 52.16
CA MET A 554 2.38 -7.82 50.94
C MET A 554 2.60 -6.73 49.91
N ALA A 555 3.80 -6.74 49.31
CA ALA A 555 3.95 -6.25 47.97
C ALA A 555 2.76 -6.82 47.19
N PRO A 556 1.92 -5.99 46.56
CA PRO A 556 0.87 -6.51 45.72
C PRO A 556 1.59 -7.34 44.67
N PHE A 557 1.48 -8.66 44.79
CA PHE A 557 1.77 -9.55 43.69
C PHE A 557 0.72 -9.17 42.67
N ASP A 558 1.10 -8.23 41.82
CA ASP A 558 0.35 -7.75 40.67
C ASP A 558 0.32 -8.94 39.72
N ILE A 559 -0.57 -9.88 40.01
CA ILE A 559 -0.98 -10.91 39.08
C ILE A 559 -1.74 -10.13 38.01
N MET A 560 -0.98 -9.50 37.11
CA MET A 560 -1.51 -8.95 35.88
C MET A 560 -2.27 -10.09 35.23
N THR A 561 -3.59 -9.96 35.23
CA THR A 561 -4.46 -10.90 34.53
C THR A 561 -3.96 -11.00 33.09
N LYS A 562 -4.05 -12.19 32.48
CA LYS A 562 -3.62 -12.41 31.08
C LYS A 562 -4.17 -11.32 30.15
N GLU A 563 -5.39 -10.84 30.40
CA GLU A 563 -5.99 -9.70 29.70
C GLU A 563 -5.20 -8.40 29.81
N LYS A 564 -4.70 -8.02 31.00
CA LYS A 564 -3.85 -6.84 31.15
C LYS A 564 -2.52 -6.99 30.43
N GLN A 565 -1.92 -8.19 30.45
CA GLN A 565 -0.69 -8.47 29.70
C GLN A 565 -0.92 -8.38 28.18
N ILE A 566 -2.05 -8.89 27.68
CA ILE A 566 -2.48 -8.76 26.29
C ILE A 566 -2.73 -7.29 25.93
N GLN A 567 -3.39 -6.52 26.80
CA GLN A 567 -3.63 -5.08 26.58
C GLN A 567 -2.32 -4.28 26.54
N GLU A 568 -1.40 -4.51 27.47
CA GLU A 568 -0.07 -3.87 27.44
C GLU A 568 0.73 -4.25 26.19
N LEU A 569 0.66 -5.52 25.78
CA LEU A 569 1.32 -5.98 24.56
C LEU A 569 0.71 -5.28 23.33
N LYS A 570 -0.62 -5.21 23.21
CA LYS A 570 -1.30 -4.46 22.15
C LYS A 570 -0.93 -2.97 22.13
N MET A 571 -0.80 -2.34 23.30
CA MET A 571 -0.35 -0.95 23.38
C MET A 571 1.11 -0.79 22.91
N LYS A 572 2.01 -1.71 23.29
CA LYS A 572 3.40 -1.70 22.81
C LYS A 572 3.49 -1.92 21.30
N GLN A 573 2.73 -2.87 20.77
CA GLN A 573 2.66 -3.18 19.34
C GLN A 573 2.12 -1.98 18.54
N ASN A 574 1.03 -1.38 18.99
CA ASN A 574 0.49 -0.16 18.38
C ASN A 574 1.50 0.99 18.42
N HIS A 575 2.24 1.15 19.53
CA HIS A 575 3.26 2.19 19.63
C HIS A 575 4.45 1.95 18.69
N GLU A 576 4.92 0.70 18.56
CA GLU A 576 5.98 0.33 17.62
C GLU A 576 5.55 0.56 16.17
N LEU A 577 4.31 0.18 15.82
CA LEU A 577 3.74 0.44 14.50
C LEU A 577 3.60 1.94 14.23
N LEU A 578 3.12 2.72 15.20
CA LEU A 578 3.00 4.17 15.08
C LEU A 578 4.37 4.83 14.84
N ASN A 579 5.40 4.42 15.57
CA ASN A 579 6.76 4.92 15.39
C ASN A 579 7.29 4.59 13.99
N LEU A 580 7.06 3.38 13.49
CA LEU A 580 7.47 2.98 12.14
C LEU A 580 6.74 3.79 11.07
N LEU A 581 5.43 4.01 11.23
CA LEU A 581 4.65 4.84 10.30
C LEU A 581 5.13 6.30 10.29
N GLN A 582 5.48 6.85 11.45
CA GLN A 582 6.00 8.20 11.57
C GLN A 582 7.40 8.35 10.95
N GLU A 583 8.27 7.35 11.11
CA GLU A 583 9.56 7.31 10.40
C GLU A 583 9.38 7.30 8.87
N GLU A 584 8.40 6.55 8.37
CA GLU A 584 8.13 6.44 6.94
C GLU A 584 7.46 7.68 6.36
N GLU A 585 6.60 8.36 7.14
CA GLU A 585 6.07 9.67 6.77
C GLU A 585 7.20 10.71 6.62
N ASN A 586 8.16 10.72 7.54
CA ASN A 586 9.32 11.61 7.46
C ASN A 586 10.19 11.32 6.23
N LYS A 587 10.46 10.04 5.94
CA LYS A 587 11.19 9.66 4.71
C LYS A 587 10.42 10.04 3.47
N GLU A 588 9.10 9.85 3.44
CA GLU A 588 8.28 10.24 2.30
C GLU A 588 8.32 11.75 2.04
N LEU A 589 8.36 12.57 3.09
CA LEU A 589 8.59 14.01 2.96
C LEU A 589 9.98 14.33 2.38
N GLU A 590 11.02 13.61 2.79
CA GLU A 590 12.37 13.76 2.22
C GLU A 590 12.42 13.35 0.75
N ARG A 591 11.78 12.24 0.38
CA ARG A 591 11.64 11.76 -1.00
C ARG A 591 10.95 12.80 -1.89
N GLN A 592 9.88 13.42 -1.39
CA GLN A 592 9.19 14.50 -2.10
C GLN A 592 10.06 15.75 -2.26
N LYS A 593 10.86 16.10 -1.25
CA LYS A 593 11.83 17.21 -1.36
C LYS A 593 12.89 16.90 -2.42
N LEU A 594 13.43 15.68 -2.44
CA LEU A 594 14.37 15.21 -3.45
C LEU A 594 13.78 15.29 -4.87
N LEU A 595 12.56 14.79 -5.09
CA LEU A 595 11.89 14.88 -6.40
C LEU A 595 11.63 16.32 -6.86
N LYS A 596 11.44 17.25 -5.92
CA LYS A 596 11.26 18.68 -6.23
C LYS A 596 12.58 19.39 -6.57
N GLN A 597 13.72 18.85 -6.14
CA GLN A 597 15.04 19.44 -6.39
C GLN A 597 15.66 19.01 -7.73
N VAL A 598 15.15 17.93 -8.35
CA VAL A 598 15.67 17.41 -9.62
C VAL A 598 14.90 18.06 -10.79
N ASP A 599 15.58 18.93 -11.54
CA ASP A 599 15.02 19.64 -12.69
C ASP A 599 15.01 18.78 -13.98
N ASP A 600 15.94 17.83 -14.12
CA ASP A 600 15.99 16.95 -15.30
C ASP A 600 14.85 15.92 -15.26
N PRO A 601 13.94 15.90 -16.26
CA PRO A 601 12.83 14.95 -16.32
C PRO A 601 13.29 13.48 -16.38
N ILE A 602 14.43 13.18 -16.99
CA ILE A 602 14.92 11.79 -17.11
C ILE A 602 15.43 11.30 -15.76
N GLU A 603 16.23 12.12 -15.08
CA GLU A 603 16.73 11.83 -13.74
C GLU A 603 15.59 11.76 -12.73
N ARG A 604 14.58 12.65 -12.85
CA ARG A 604 13.38 12.62 -12.01
C ARG A 604 12.59 11.32 -12.16
N MET A 605 12.38 10.82 -13.39
CA MET A 605 11.75 9.51 -13.62
C MET A 605 12.57 8.35 -13.05
N ARG A 606 13.91 8.41 -13.19
CA ARG A 606 14.80 7.40 -12.60
C ARG A 606 14.69 7.39 -11.08
N LEU A 607 14.69 8.58 -10.47
CA LEU A 607 14.54 8.75 -9.02
C LEU A 607 13.18 8.22 -8.57
N GLU A 608 12.10 8.56 -9.28
CA GLU A 608 10.74 8.11 -8.96
C GLU A 608 10.62 6.58 -8.94
N LYS A 609 11.24 5.87 -9.90
CA LYS A 609 11.33 4.41 -9.88
C LYS A 609 12.09 3.84 -8.68
N ILE A 610 13.17 4.50 -8.26
CA ILE A 610 13.93 4.09 -7.07
C ILE A 610 13.04 4.27 -5.83
N LEU A 611 12.33 5.39 -5.74
CA LEU A 611 11.43 5.69 -4.63
C LEU A 611 10.20 4.77 -4.59
N GLU A 612 9.66 4.33 -5.72
CA GLU A 612 8.63 3.29 -5.79
C GLU A 612 9.11 1.98 -5.18
N PHE A 613 10.35 1.58 -5.50
CA PHE A 613 10.94 0.37 -4.92
C PHE A 613 11.12 0.51 -3.40
N GLU A 614 11.54 1.68 -2.92
CA GLU A 614 11.63 1.94 -1.47
C GLU A 614 10.25 1.90 -0.79
N ARG A 615 9.20 2.46 -1.41
CA ARG A 615 7.83 2.38 -0.88
C ARG A 615 7.35 0.93 -0.78
N ALA A 616 7.66 0.10 -1.76
CA ALA A 616 7.34 -1.33 -1.71
C ALA A 616 8.07 -2.02 -0.54
N GLN A 617 9.37 -1.75 -0.35
CA GLN A 617 10.12 -2.27 0.80
C GLN A 617 9.54 -1.80 2.14
N THR A 618 9.03 -0.57 2.21
CA THR A 618 8.36 -0.06 3.40
C THR A 618 7.07 -0.84 3.69
N GLN A 619 6.26 -1.11 2.67
CA GLN A 619 5.05 -1.91 2.82
C GLN A 619 5.37 -3.32 3.32
N ASP A 620 6.42 -3.95 2.80
CA ASP A 620 6.89 -5.25 3.26
C ASP A 620 7.32 -5.21 4.74
N ARG A 621 8.00 -4.14 5.18
CA ARG A 621 8.39 -3.96 6.60
C ARG A 621 7.20 -3.81 7.53
N VAL A 622 6.18 -3.04 7.13
CA VAL A 622 4.94 -2.89 7.89
C VAL A 622 4.25 -4.25 8.02
N ALA A 623 4.10 -4.97 6.90
CA ALA A 623 3.47 -6.29 6.90
C ALA A 623 4.23 -7.31 7.76
N LEU A 624 5.57 -7.30 7.73
CA LEU A 624 6.39 -8.15 8.59
C LEU A 624 6.23 -7.81 10.07
N LEU A 625 6.13 -6.52 10.41
CA LEU A 625 5.92 -6.07 11.79
C LEU A 625 4.54 -6.49 12.30
N ASP A 626 3.49 -6.27 11.51
CA ASP A 626 2.11 -6.69 11.83
C ASP A 626 2.04 -8.21 12.04
N HIS A 627 2.67 -8.98 11.16
CA HIS A 627 2.72 -10.44 11.28
C HIS A 627 3.51 -10.90 12.52
N LYS A 628 4.59 -10.19 12.89
CA LYS A 628 5.32 -10.43 14.15
C LYS A 628 4.42 -10.13 15.36
N HIS A 629 3.71 -9.02 15.36
CA HIS A 629 2.77 -8.63 16.42
C HIS A 629 1.66 -9.66 16.59
N GLN A 630 1.11 -10.16 15.49
CA GLN A 630 0.09 -11.20 15.50
C GLN A 630 0.61 -12.50 16.11
N LYS A 631 1.80 -12.97 15.70
CA LYS A 631 2.45 -14.15 16.30
C LYS A 631 2.77 -14.00 17.79
N GLU A 632 3.01 -12.78 18.26
CA GLU A 632 3.21 -12.53 19.69
C GLU A 632 1.90 -12.60 20.47
N LEU A 633 0.79 -12.12 19.90
CA LEU A 633 -0.54 -12.22 20.50
C LEU A 633 -1.03 -13.67 20.57
N GLU A 634 -0.79 -14.47 19.52
CA GLU A 634 -1.12 -15.90 19.46
C GLU A 634 -0.45 -16.73 20.58
N LYS A 635 0.65 -16.25 21.19
CA LYS A 635 1.29 -16.92 22.33
C LYS A 635 0.52 -16.78 23.64
N PHE A 636 -0.44 -15.86 23.70
CA PHE A 636 -1.26 -15.60 24.89
C PHE A 636 -2.66 -16.22 24.79
N GLU A 637 -3.06 -16.67 23.60
CA GLU A 637 -4.20 -17.58 23.37
C GLU A 637 -3.82 -19.01 23.77
#